data_AF-A0A212EWS5-F1
#
_entry.id   AF-A0A212EWS5-F1
#
_cell.length_a   1.000
_cell.length_b   1.000
_cell.length_c   1.000
_cell.angle_alpha   90.00
_cell.angle_beta   90.00
_cell.angle_gamma   90.00
#
_symmetry.space_group_name_H-M   'P 1'
#
loop_
_entity.id
_entity.type
_entity.pdbx_description
1 polymer ?
#
loop_
_entity_poly.entity_id
_entity_poly.type
_entity_poly.pdbx_seq_one_letter_code
_entity_poly.pdbx_strand_id
1 'polypeptide(L)'
;MAAFIRKVYGMSESYKTNNILVTMGDDFQYQDANMWFSNLDKLIINKFLKSVNQQGEYYRTNNIILTMGGDFTYQDAAMWYINLDKLVEYTNLKAAKDGLNIKLFYSTPDCYLKAVKDSNPTLPTKQDDFFPYASDPTAYWTGYFTSRPTTKYFERLGNRYLQMVKNLQVLAGLEEHNKFVIDELKSAMGVMQHHDAITGTEKQHVAHDYERLLDNAVEDALLVARQGISKLSKSEKYQFNYERCRLNESSCATSEDSQQFVVTVYNPLGWNTLEPIRIPVLDGEYEVYAPNGEKVTSQLLDIPNPVRKIPTRKSGATHELTFIAKLHPLSIKSFFIKKMQRTRRGIDYRSIKNYWSNIGSPYIVENIDYVGNIGTDKIVVPSHVSGTGSNINFDVLTDEDLNVGRAENMRNRDKVPRNMEKMRHPSLTDEEYRLLADEPSVVQRSEEYYLENEFLKLRSDDTGVTHMILPDRTTNLRIQFHYWTGCSGDNTNTTTRSSGAYIFRPETDKPYPLEYNSNRIVKGEVVQEIRAESDTASSTFRVYGGLPFIEHDFVVGPIPVDDKVGKEYVIRYDTNVGNDGVFFTDSNGRQVLKRKLNERPQWNLTLAEPIAGNYYPVTSKVFLEDGHTRITVLVDRSEGGTSLVQGGIELMVHRRLLHDDAFGVGEALNEVAQGEGLVVRGRHRLLNLNPNDEQETLSEKKYALQTHYEPIVFVSKAEHISYESWLKLSNCFKGMKQLPDGVHLLTLEIWRDKILLRFENYIDRAVQVDLNIFNTIKIKSVKETTLAANQWLEDHTKWNWNIEGEFQNSDSQPNPIPDDLSDLKCTLKAKQIRTFIADYELNA
;
A
#
# COMPACT_ATOMS: atom_id res chain seq x y z
N MET A 1 12.37 35.46 22.07
CA MET A 1 13.30 36.61 22.28
C MET A 1 13.79 36.75 23.72
N ALA A 2 12.91 36.86 24.74
CA ALA A 2 13.32 37.10 26.13
C ALA A 2 14.13 35.94 26.78
N ALA A 3 13.85 34.68 26.42
CA ALA A 3 14.61 33.52 26.90
C ALA A 3 16.01 33.41 26.27
N PHE A 4 16.15 33.81 24.99
CA PHE A 4 17.42 33.88 24.28
C PHE A 4 18.32 34.97 24.86
N ILE A 5 17.76 36.16 25.09
CA ILE A 5 18.47 37.26 25.75
C ILE A 5 18.92 36.84 27.15
N ARG A 6 18.10 36.12 27.91
CA ARG A 6 18.45 35.63 29.26
C ARG A 6 19.52 34.54 29.25
N LYS A 7 19.54 33.67 28.24
CA LYS A 7 20.59 32.65 28.03
C LYS A 7 21.92 33.27 27.59
N VAL A 8 21.87 34.27 26.72
CA VAL A 8 23.03 35.08 26.30
C VAL A 8 23.56 35.92 27.47
N TYR A 9 22.68 36.50 28.31
CA TYR A 9 23.09 37.24 29.52
C TYR A 9 23.72 36.32 30.57
N GLY A 10 23.15 35.14 30.83
CA GLY A 10 23.74 34.16 31.76
C GLY A 10 25.09 33.60 31.30
N MET A 11 25.28 33.47 29.99
CA MET A 11 26.58 33.16 29.39
C MET A 11 27.55 34.36 29.45
N SER A 12 27.07 35.59 29.51
CA SER A 12 27.92 36.80 29.62
C SER A 12 28.47 37.04 31.03
N GLU A 13 27.76 36.65 32.10
CA GLU A 13 28.25 36.88 33.48
C GLU A 13 29.40 35.93 33.88
N SER A 14 29.61 34.83 33.14
CA SER A 14 30.71 33.88 33.39
C SER A 14 31.99 34.18 32.59
N TYR A 15 32.00 35.17 31.69
CA TYR A 15 33.13 35.44 30.80
C TYR A 15 33.36 36.94 30.59
N LYS A 16 34.46 37.46 31.15
CA LYS A 16 34.90 38.86 30.94
C LYS A 16 35.66 39.03 29.63
N THR A 17 35.00 39.03 28.46
CA THR A 17 35.54 39.66 27.24
C THR A 17 34.42 40.16 26.31
N ASN A 18 34.68 41.25 25.58
CA ASN A 18 33.71 41.94 24.70
C ASN A 18 33.60 41.36 23.27
N ASN A 19 34.07 40.14 22.99
CA ASN A 19 34.06 39.61 21.62
C ASN A 19 33.42 38.22 21.55
N ILE A 20 32.29 38.15 20.85
CA ILE A 20 31.54 36.93 20.56
C ILE A 20 32.26 36.16 19.45
N LEU A 21 32.55 34.87 19.69
CA LEU A 21 32.90 33.90 18.65
C LEU A 21 31.74 32.92 18.53
N VAL A 22 30.94 33.09 17.48
CA VAL A 22 29.84 32.18 17.16
C VAL A 22 30.40 30.95 16.42
N THR A 23 29.74 29.80 16.51
CA THR A 23 30.25 28.47 16.13
C THR A 23 29.67 28.00 14.80
N MET A 24 30.48 27.37 13.93
CA MET A 24 30.10 26.91 12.57
C MET A 24 28.95 25.85 12.57
N GLY A 25 27.71 26.34 12.67
CA GLY A 25 26.61 26.22 11.71
C GLY A 25 26.00 27.64 11.61
N ASP A 26 25.58 28.11 10.43
CA ASP A 26 25.10 29.48 10.13
C ASP A 26 25.97 30.70 10.51
N ASP A 27 27.09 30.54 11.20
CA ASP A 27 27.71 31.64 11.96
C ASP A 27 29.21 31.90 11.69
N PHE A 28 29.64 31.96 10.43
CA PHE A 28 30.95 32.52 10.07
C PHE A 28 30.89 33.35 8.78
N GLN A 29 30.53 34.62 8.91
CA GLN A 29 30.85 35.64 7.91
C GLN A 29 32.10 36.40 8.31
N TYR A 30 32.96 36.61 7.33
CA TYR A 30 34.31 37.11 7.50
C TYR A 30 34.43 38.56 7.03
N GLN A 31 35.04 39.40 7.85
CA GLN A 31 35.80 40.58 7.41
C GLN A 31 37.13 40.60 8.22
N ASP A 32 38.25 40.48 7.49
CA ASP A 32 39.66 40.74 7.86
C ASP A 32 40.54 39.64 8.52
N ALA A 33 41.28 38.86 7.71
CA ALA A 33 42.20 37.76 8.06
C ALA A 33 43.62 38.22 8.39
N ASN A 34 43.95 39.50 8.28
CA ASN A 34 45.32 39.93 8.55
C ASN A 34 45.61 40.23 10.03
N MET A 35 44.64 40.02 10.95
CA MET A 35 44.80 40.37 12.38
C MET A 35 44.62 39.24 13.42
N TRP A 36 44.42 37.96 13.06
CA TRP A 36 43.85 36.98 14.00
C TRP A 36 44.72 35.75 14.36
N PHE A 37 46.02 35.94 14.58
CA PHE A 37 46.94 34.84 14.92
C PHE A 37 47.00 34.45 16.42
N SER A 38 46.40 35.22 17.33
CA SER A 38 46.56 34.96 18.79
C SER A 38 45.62 33.89 19.36
N ASN A 39 44.58 33.48 18.63
CA ASN A 39 43.55 32.55 19.13
C ASN A 39 43.41 31.25 18.32
N LEU A 40 44.13 31.09 17.20
CA LEU A 40 44.02 29.91 16.34
C LEU A 40 44.53 28.65 17.04
N ASP A 41 45.64 28.74 17.78
CA ASP A 41 46.14 27.65 18.62
C ASP A 41 45.10 27.19 19.66
N LYS A 42 44.38 28.14 20.28
CA LYS A 42 43.30 27.84 21.24
C LYS A 42 42.10 27.19 20.55
N LEU A 43 41.74 27.61 19.35
CA LEU A 43 40.65 27.01 18.56
C LEU A 43 40.99 25.57 18.19
N ILE A 44 42.19 25.33 17.67
CA ILE A 44 42.67 24.01 17.27
C ILE A 44 42.73 23.09 18.49
N ILE A 45 43.37 23.50 19.59
CA ILE A 45 43.52 22.66 20.78
C ILE A 45 42.21 22.47 21.52
N ASN A 46 41.55 23.56 21.92
CA ASN A 46 40.45 23.48 22.90
C ASN A 46 39.10 23.12 22.28
N LYS A 47 38.94 23.27 20.95
CA LYS A 47 37.71 22.91 20.24
C LYS A 47 37.95 21.78 19.24
N PHE A 48 38.72 22.01 18.19
CA PHE A 48 38.82 21.06 17.08
C PHE A 48 39.41 19.70 17.50
N LEU A 49 40.62 19.68 18.06
CA LEU A 49 41.28 18.44 18.49
C LEU A 49 40.53 17.75 19.62
N LYS A 50 39.91 18.52 20.52
CA LYS A 50 39.03 17.96 21.56
C LYS A 50 37.84 17.20 20.94
N SER A 51 37.16 17.80 19.97
CA SER A 51 36.04 17.16 19.27
C SER A 51 36.48 15.94 18.46
N VAL A 52 37.61 16.02 17.74
CA VAL A 52 38.16 14.90 16.96
C VAL A 52 38.56 13.73 17.89
N ASN A 53 39.23 14.01 19.00
CA ASN A 53 39.59 12.97 19.97
C ASN A 53 38.36 12.32 20.59
N GLN A 54 37.35 13.11 20.97
CA GLN A 54 36.09 12.58 21.50
C GLN A 54 35.35 11.74 20.46
N GLN A 55 35.31 12.16 19.19
CA GLN A 55 34.75 11.35 18.11
C GLN A 55 35.52 10.04 17.96
N GLY A 56 36.86 10.08 18.03
CA GLY A 56 37.75 8.93 17.92
C GLY A 56 37.47 7.82 18.95
N GLU A 57 36.96 8.15 20.14
CA GLU A 57 36.60 7.16 21.18
C GLU A 57 35.52 6.16 20.73
N TYR A 58 34.72 6.51 19.71
CA TYR A 58 33.67 5.65 19.16
C TYR A 58 34.11 4.84 17.93
N TYR A 59 35.36 4.96 17.48
CA TYR A 59 35.90 4.24 16.33
C TYR A 59 36.93 3.19 16.76
N ARG A 60 37.00 2.08 16.02
CA ARG A 60 37.95 0.98 16.29
C ARG A 60 39.35 1.21 15.73
N THR A 61 39.58 2.27 14.95
CA THR A 61 40.84 2.53 14.27
C THR A 61 41.29 3.96 14.52
N ASN A 62 42.58 4.23 14.30
CA ASN A 62 43.15 5.57 14.38
C ASN A 62 42.84 6.45 13.14
N ASN A 63 41.98 5.97 12.23
CA ASN A 63 41.47 6.74 11.11
C ASN A 63 40.07 7.25 11.45
N ILE A 64 39.88 8.56 11.40
CA ILE A 64 38.61 9.24 11.69
C ILE A 64 38.17 9.98 10.44
N ILE A 65 36.89 9.85 10.09
CA ILE A 65 36.28 10.62 8.99
C ILE A 65 35.63 11.89 9.54
N LEU A 66 35.95 13.03 8.91
CA LEU A 66 35.33 14.32 9.20
C LEU A 66 34.51 14.74 7.98
N THR A 67 33.20 14.76 8.11
CA THR A 67 32.27 15.16 7.05
C THR A 67 32.12 16.68 7.05
N MET A 68 33.05 17.37 6.40
CA MET A 68 33.09 18.83 6.33
C MET A 68 32.07 19.36 5.33
N GLY A 69 30.80 19.46 5.73
CA GLY A 69 29.72 19.98 4.90
C GLY A 69 28.36 19.89 5.61
N GLY A 70 27.32 20.21 4.86
CA GLY A 70 25.91 20.16 5.25
C GLY A 70 25.01 20.45 4.05
N ASP A 71 23.71 20.59 4.28
CA ASP A 71 22.72 20.80 3.23
C ASP A 71 23.06 22.03 2.38
N PHE A 72 23.15 21.83 1.06
CA PHE A 72 23.45 22.88 0.07
C PHE A 72 24.68 23.75 0.37
N THR A 73 25.65 23.21 1.14
CA THR A 73 26.96 23.83 1.35
C THR A 73 27.80 23.81 0.06
N TYR A 74 28.96 24.50 0.06
CA TYR A 74 29.86 24.66 -1.10
C TYR A 74 29.32 25.45 -2.31
N GLN A 75 28.24 26.23 -2.16
CA GLN A 75 27.84 27.24 -3.17
C GLN A 75 28.95 28.28 -3.43
N ASP A 76 29.66 28.68 -2.37
CA ASP A 76 30.98 29.31 -2.45
C ASP A 76 32.04 28.32 -1.92
N ALA A 77 32.51 27.44 -2.80
CA ALA A 77 33.51 26.45 -2.46
C ALA A 77 34.87 27.07 -2.09
N ALA A 78 35.23 28.24 -2.64
CA ALA A 78 36.52 28.87 -2.37
C ALA A 78 36.65 29.26 -0.90
N MET A 79 35.57 29.82 -0.33
CA MET A 79 35.49 30.10 1.10
C MET A 79 35.76 28.85 1.96
N TRP A 80 35.18 27.70 1.60
CA TRP A 80 35.39 26.43 2.31
C TRP A 80 36.84 25.96 2.21
N TYR A 81 37.36 25.84 0.99
CA TYR A 81 38.71 25.30 0.77
C TYR A 81 39.81 26.19 1.39
N ILE A 82 39.70 27.52 1.32
CA ILE A 82 40.68 28.42 1.96
C ILE A 82 40.75 28.20 3.47
N ASN A 83 39.61 27.99 4.13
CA ASN A 83 39.57 27.77 5.57
C ASN A 83 40.02 26.36 5.96
N LEU A 84 39.68 25.35 5.16
CA LEU A 84 40.12 23.97 5.35
C LEU A 84 41.64 23.84 5.14
N ASP A 85 42.22 24.52 4.15
CA ASP A 85 43.67 24.56 3.92
C ASP A 85 44.41 25.11 5.13
N LYS A 86 43.93 26.23 5.68
CA LYS A 86 44.46 26.80 6.94
C LYS A 86 44.31 25.80 8.08
N LEU A 87 43.13 25.21 8.27
CA LEU A 87 42.89 24.25 9.36
C LEU A 87 43.86 23.06 9.26
N VAL A 88 44.05 22.51 8.06
CA VAL A 88 44.98 21.41 7.77
C VAL A 88 46.42 21.82 8.08
N GLU A 89 46.88 22.93 7.52
CA GLU A 89 48.24 23.43 7.69
C GLU A 89 48.56 23.70 9.16
N TYR A 90 47.76 24.52 9.84
CA TYR A 90 48.02 24.91 11.23
C TYR A 90 47.87 23.73 12.19
N THR A 91 46.92 22.82 11.97
CA THR A 91 46.78 21.62 12.82
C THR A 91 48.00 20.72 12.68
N ASN A 92 48.50 20.49 11.47
CA ASN A 92 49.67 19.64 11.23
C ASN A 92 50.96 20.29 11.77
N LEU A 93 51.15 21.60 11.60
CA LEU A 93 52.28 22.34 12.19
C LEU A 93 52.26 22.24 13.72
N LYS A 94 51.07 22.41 14.31
CA LYS A 94 50.88 22.29 15.76
C LYS A 94 51.14 20.87 16.26
N ALA A 95 50.63 19.86 15.55
CA ALA A 95 50.87 18.47 15.87
C ALA A 95 52.37 18.13 15.83
N ALA A 96 53.09 18.61 14.81
CA ALA A 96 54.54 18.44 14.73
C ALA A 96 55.29 19.16 15.88
N LYS A 97 54.89 20.41 16.20
CA LYS A 97 55.52 21.23 17.25
C LYS A 97 55.32 20.65 18.65
N ASP A 98 54.11 20.19 18.95
CA ASP A 98 53.71 19.72 20.29
C ASP A 98 53.86 18.19 20.43
N GLY A 99 54.30 17.48 19.39
CA GLY A 99 54.48 16.03 19.39
C GLY A 99 53.17 15.23 19.41
N LEU A 100 52.10 15.78 18.84
CA LEU A 100 50.81 15.10 18.74
C LEU A 100 50.84 14.10 17.58
N ASN A 101 50.41 12.86 17.82
CA ASN A 101 50.34 11.83 16.78
C ASN A 101 49.08 11.98 15.91
N ILE A 102 48.92 13.15 15.28
CA ILE A 102 47.74 13.50 14.48
C ILE A 102 48.20 14.02 13.12
N LYS A 103 47.51 13.58 12.07
CA LYS A 103 47.68 14.08 10.70
C LYS A 103 46.32 14.36 10.09
N LEU A 104 46.07 15.62 9.76
CA LEU A 104 44.85 16.08 9.10
C LEU A 104 45.12 16.31 7.61
N PHE A 105 44.23 15.85 6.74
CA PHE A 105 44.35 16.00 5.28
C PHE A 105 42.98 15.81 4.60
N TYR A 106 42.82 16.32 3.38
CA TYR A 106 41.64 16.04 2.56
C TYR A 106 41.58 14.57 2.17
N SER A 107 40.38 14.00 2.21
CA SER A 107 40.15 12.60 1.89
C SER A 107 38.76 12.42 1.27
N THR A 108 38.46 11.19 0.87
CA THR A 108 37.15 10.75 0.41
C THR A 108 36.66 9.59 1.29
N PRO A 109 35.36 9.28 1.29
CA PRO A 109 34.85 8.08 1.97
C PRO A 109 35.54 6.78 1.52
N ASP A 110 35.92 6.68 0.24
CA ASP A 110 36.66 5.54 -0.30
C ASP A 110 38.08 5.42 0.28
N CYS A 111 38.84 6.51 0.27
CA CYS A 111 40.17 6.54 0.87
C CYS A 111 40.13 6.27 2.39
N TYR A 112 39.09 6.77 3.08
CA TYR A 112 38.85 6.47 4.49
C TYR A 112 38.60 4.97 4.70
N LEU A 113 37.68 4.37 3.95
CA LEU A 113 37.35 2.95 4.09
C LEU A 113 38.57 2.07 3.78
N LYS A 114 39.38 2.44 2.79
CA LYS A 114 40.66 1.78 2.51
C LYS A 114 41.62 1.87 3.70
N ALA A 115 41.77 3.04 4.32
CA ALA A 115 42.64 3.21 5.49
C ALA A 115 42.16 2.37 6.70
N VAL A 116 40.84 2.28 6.90
CA VAL A 116 40.23 1.38 7.89
C VAL A 116 40.55 -0.07 7.55
N LYS A 117 40.40 -0.48 6.27
CA LYS A 117 40.72 -1.82 5.80
C LYS A 117 42.19 -2.20 6.02
N ASP A 118 43.11 -1.29 5.69
CA ASP A 118 44.55 -1.48 5.84
C ASP A 118 44.98 -1.56 7.32
N SER A 119 44.25 -0.92 8.23
CA SER A 119 44.45 -1.06 9.68
C SER A 119 44.01 -2.43 10.23
N ASN A 120 43.33 -3.24 9.41
CA ASN A 120 42.94 -4.62 9.68
C ASN A 120 42.20 -4.84 11.03
N PRO A 121 41.20 -4.02 11.39
CA PRO A 121 40.50 -4.15 12.66
C PRO A 121 39.60 -5.38 12.68
N THR A 122 39.29 -5.87 13.87
CA THR A 122 38.15 -6.76 14.09
C THR A 122 36.91 -5.89 14.27
N LEU A 123 35.83 -6.17 13.52
CA LEU A 123 34.59 -5.39 13.51
C LEU A 123 33.40 -6.19 14.08
N PRO A 124 32.43 -5.54 14.75
CA PRO A 124 31.22 -6.20 15.21
C PRO A 124 30.30 -6.54 14.02
N THR A 125 29.42 -7.53 14.18
CA THR A 125 28.43 -7.89 13.16
C THR A 125 27.03 -7.34 13.48
N LYS A 126 26.29 -7.02 12.40
CA LYS A 126 24.91 -6.51 12.41
C LYS A 126 24.19 -7.17 11.23
N GLN A 127 23.00 -7.76 11.44
CA GLN A 127 22.31 -8.58 10.42
C GLN A 127 20.88 -8.14 10.09
N ASP A 128 20.24 -7.42 11.00
CA ASP A 128 18.90 -6.83 10.88
C ASP A 128 18.98 -5.40 10.31
N ASP A 129 17.96 -4.56 10.56
CA ASP A 129 17.88 -3.19 10.06
C ASP A 129 18.06 -2.14 11.18
N PHE A 130 17.86 -0.87 10.82
CA PHE A 130 17.94 0.28 11.72
C PHE A 130 16.58 0.94 11.96
N PHE A 131 15.48 0.18 11.82
CA PHE A 131 14.13 0.70 12.04
C PHE A 131 13.55 0.34 13.42
N PRO A 132 12.62 1.17 13.93
CA PRO A 132 12.38 2.56 13.54
C PRO A 132 13.48 3.51 14.02
N TYR A 133 13.69 4.60 13.29
CA TYR A 133 14.58 5.71 13.70
C TYR A 133 13.86 6.63 14.70
N ALA A 134 14.61 7.11 15.69
CA ALA A 134 14.18 8.18 16.59
C ALA A 134 15.31 9.18 16.81
N SER A 135 15.01 10.47 16.64
CA SER A 135 15.98 11.55 16.87
C SER A 135 16.01 12.00 18.34
N ASP A 136 14.93 11.78 19.07
CA ASP A 136 14.80 11.98 20.52
C ASP A 136 13.77 10.98 21.11
N PRO A 137 13.61 10.90 22.46
CA PRO A 137 12.76 9.89 23.09
C PRO A 137 11.29 9.87 22.63
N THR A 138 10.80 10.97 22.07
CA THR A 138 9.39 11.21 21.70
C THR A 138 9.20 11.48 20.21
N ALA A 139 10.29 11.43 19.44
CA ALA A 139 10.33 11.75 18.02
C ALA A 139 10.69 10.49 17.22
N TYR A 140 9.75 9.55 17.13
CA TYR A 140 9.87 8.38 16.27
C TYR A 140 9.44 8.73 14.84
N TRP A 141 10.33 8.51 13.88
CA TRP A 141 10.12 8.84 12.48
C TRP A 141 9.40 7.68 11.80
N THR A 142 8.18 7.43 12.26
CA THR A 142 7.33 6.34 11.77
C THR A 142 6.07 6.84 11.07
N GLY A 143 5.83 8.16 11.11
CA GLY A 143 4.72 8.79 10.39
C GLY A 143 4.92 8.80 8.88
N TYR A 144 6.15 9.03 8.41
CA TYR A 144 6.46 9.06 6.97
C TYR A 144 6.28 7.72 6.26
N PHE A 145 6.15 6.62 7.02
CA PHE A 145 5.77 5.33 6.44
C PHE A 145 4.41 5.41 5.73
N THR A 146 3.52 6.34 6.15
CA THR A 146 2.19 6.54 5.55
C THR A 146 1.97 7.94 4.96
N SER A 147 2.73 8.98 5.34
CA SER A 147 2.54 10.35 4.82
C SER A 147 2.45 10.40 3.28
N ARG A 148 1.46 11.14 2.74
CA ARG A 148 1.13 11.21 1.31
C ARG A 148 0.87 9.83 0.66
N PRO A 149 -0.13 9.06 1.15
CA PRO A 149 -0.39 7.70 0.67
C PRO A 149 -0.85 7.66 -0.80
N THR A 150 -1.43 8.74 -1.33
CA THR A 150 -1.79 8.83 -2.77
C THR A 150 -0.53 8.86 -3.64
N THR A 151 0.46 9.66 -3.27
CA THR A 151 1.75 9.75 -3.97
C THR A 151 2.54 8.44 -3.87
N LYS A 152 2.50 7.74 -2.73
CA LYS A 152 3.09 6.40 -2.55
C LYS A 152 2.50 5.35 -3.50
N TYR A 153 1.18 5.37 -3.71
CA TYR A 153 0.55 4.52 -4.72
C TYR A 153 0.90 4.93 -6.14
N PHE A 154 1.00 6.24 -6.39
CA PHE A 154 1.35 6.73 -7.70
C PHE A 154 2.78 6.33 -8.11
N GLU A 155 3.73 6.30 -7.17
CA GLU A 155 5.06 5.71 -7.38
C GLU A 155 4.97 4.24 -7.82
N ARG A 156 4.17 3.41 -7.12
CA ARG A 156 3.98 2.00 -7.47
C ARG A 156 3.41 1.86 -8.88
N LEU A 157 2.41 2.67 -9.21
CA LEU A 157 1.79 2.69 -10.54
C LEU A 157 2.79 3.13 -11.62
N GLY A 158 3.59 4.17 -11.35
CA GLY A 158 4.65 4.65 -12.23
C GLY A 158 5.69 3.56 -12.52
N ASN A 159 6.11 2.79 -11.52
CA ASN A 159 7.00 1.65 -11.71
C ASN A 159 6.36 0.58 -12.61
N ARG A 160 5.06 0.28 -12.45
CA ARG A 160 4.35 -0.67 -13.33
C ARG A 160 4.42 -0.23 -14.79
N TYR A 161 4.11 1.04 -15.07
CA TYR A 161 4.24 1.61 -16.42
C TYR A 161 5.67 1.53 -16.94
N LEU A 162 6.66 1.86 -16.12
CA LEU A 162 8.07 1.80 -16.49
C LEU A 162 8.50 0.36 -16.89
N GLN A 163 8.11 -0.65 -16.11
CA GLN A 163 8.40 -2.05 -16.46
C GLN A 163 7.71 -2.44 -17.77
N MET A 164 6.45 -2.06 -17.95
CA MET A 164 5.71 -2.37 -19.19
C MET A 164 6.38 -1.75 -20.42
N VAL A 165 6.72 -0.46 -20.41
CA VAL A 165 7.30 0.19 -21.60
C VAL A 165 8.69 -0.35 -21.91
N LYS A 166 9.51 -0.67 -20.89
CA LYS A 166 10.79 -1.38 -21.06
C LYS A 166 10.60 -2.72 -21.75
N ASN A 167 9.65 -3.52 -21.26
CA ASN A 167 9.36 -4.84 -21.81
C ASN A 167 8.84 -4.74 -23.25
N LEU A 168 7.87 -3.85 -23.52
CA LEU A 168 7.28 -3.68 -24.85
C LEU A 168 8.29 -3.16 -25.87
N GLN A 169 9.20 -2.25 -25.47
CA GLN A 169 10.29 -1.78 -26.32
C GLN A 169 11.13 -2.93 -26.86
N VAL A 170 11.47 -3.91 -26.00
CA VAL A 170 12.24 -5.09 -26.40
C VAL A 170 11.37 -6.07 -27.18
N LEU A 171 10.22 -6.48 -26.63
CA LEU A 171 9.40 -7.57 -27.17
C LEU A 171 8.84 -7.27 -28.56
N ALA A 172 8.49 -6.00 -28.82
CA ALA A 172 7.98 -5.56 -30.11
C ALA A 172 9.10 -5.10 -31.07
N GLY A 173 10.36 -5.08 -30.63
CA GLY A 173 11.48 -4.60 -31.45
C GLY A 173 11.23 -3.19 -31.97
N LEU A 174 10.92 -2.27 -31.07
CA LEU A 174 10.65 -0.88 -31.43
C LEU A 174 11.96 -0.12 -31.68
N GLU A 175 11.86 0.96 -32.43
CA GLU A 175 13.01 1.78 -32.80
C GLU A 175 13.64 2.48 -31.59
N GLU A 176 14.94 2.77 -31.68
CA GLU A 176 15.70 3.42 -30.60
C GLU A 176 15.23 4.85 -30.32
N HIS A 177 14.55 5.52 -31.27
CA HIS A 177 14.06 6.89 -31.05
C HIS A 177 13.05 6.98 -29.89
N ASN A 178 12.44 5.88 -29.44
CA ASN A 178 11.61 5.85 -28.24
C ASN A 178 12.39 5.93 -26.91
N LYS A 179 13.72 5.83 -26.96
CA LYS A 179 14.57 5.81 -25.76
C LYS A 179 14.40 7.05 -24.90
N PHE A 180 14.20 8.22 -25.49
CA PHE A 180 14.10 9.48 -24.71
C PHE A 180 12.90 9.48 -23.75
N VAL A 181 11.70 9.03 -24.19
CA VAL A 181 10.53 8.98 -23.29
C VAL A 181 10.68 7.94 -22.20
N ILE A 182 11.35 6.82 -22.49
CA ILE A 182 11.63 5.80 -21.48
C ILE A 182 12.65 6.32 -20.46
N ASP A 183 13.69 7.01 -20.92
CA ASP A 183 14.71 7.58 -20.04
C ASP A 183 14.17 8.75 -19.20
N GLU A 184 13.23 9.55 -19.73
CA GLU A 184 12.48 10.54 -18.95
C GLU A 184 11.67 9.89 -17.83
N LEU A 185 10.93 8.81 -18.12
CA LEU A 185 10.21 8.06 -17.08
C LEU A 185 11.14 7.40 -16.07
N LYS A 186 12.32 6.91 -16.48
CA LYS A 186 13.35 6.43 -15.54
C LYS A 186 13.83 7.54 -14.63
N SER A 187 14.08 8.74 -15.17
CA SER A 187 14.51 9.91 -14.40
C SER A 187 13.45 10.35 -13.41
N ALA A 188 12.18 10.47 -13.83
CA ALA A 188 11.06 10.79 -12.95
C ALA A 188 10.93 9.75 -11.82
N MET A 189 10.95 8.46 -12.14
CA MET A 189 10.93 7.39 -11.15
C MET A 189 12.14 7.42 -10.20
N GLY A 190 13.32 7.80 -10.70
CA GLY A 190 14.51 8.01 -9.87
C GLY A 190 14.35 9.14 -8.87
N VAL A 191 13.77 10.27 -9.28
CA VAL A 191 13.42 11.39 -8.40
C VAL A 191 12.38 10.97 -7.36
N MET A 192 11.39 10.16 -7.75
CA MET A 192 10.38 9.65 -6.80
C MET A 192 10.99 8.82 -5.67
N GLN A 193 12.15 8.18 -5.87
CA GLN A 193 12.85 7.45 -4.79
C GLN A 193 13.60 8.35 -3.81
N HIS A 194 13.62 9.67 -4.04
CA HIS A 194 14.23 10.62 -3.11
C HIS A 194 13.61 10.47 -1.70
N HIS A 195 14.43 10.62 -0.67
CA HIS A 195 14.03 10.41 0.71
C HIS A 195 13.07 11.49 1.26
N ASP A 196 12.78 12.55 0.50
CA ASP A 196 11.66 13.47 0.77
C ASP A 196 10.49 13.33 -0.22
N ALA A 197 10.62 12.52 -1.28
CA ALA A 197 9.56 12.27 -2.25
C ALA A 197 8.69 11.08 -1.82
N ILE A 198 9.19 9.84 -1.95
CA ILE A 198 8.41 8.64 -1.58
C ILE A 198 8.03 8.60 -0.10
N THR A 199 8.75 9.33 0.77
CA THR A 199 8.43 9.44 2.20
C THR A 199 7.27 10.40 2.46
N GLY A 200 6.97 11.32 1.54
CA GLY A 200 5.93 12.33 1.71
C GLY A 200 6.31 13.40 2.72
N THR A 201 7.58 13.81 2.71
CA THR A 201 8.16 14.76 3.68
C THR A 201 8.74 16.00 3.00
N GLU A 202 8.19 16.33 1.84
CA GLU A 202 8.40 17.56 1.09
C GLU A 202 7.25 18.56 1.32
N LYS A 203 7.48 19.82 0.95
CA LYS A 203 6.42 20.85 0.92
C LYS A 203 5.34 20.52 -0.11
N GLN A 204 4.12 20.99 0.09
CA GLN A 204 2.98 20.62 -0.76
C GLN A 204 3.19 20.92 -2.26
N HIS A 205 3.81 22.05 -2.58
CA HIS A 205 4.06 22.41 -3.98
C HIS A 205 5.15 21.53 -4.64
N VAL A 206 6.07 20.97 -3.86
CA VAL A 206 7.10 20.04 -4.33
C VAL A 206 6.47 18.66 -4.58
N ALA A 207 5.55 18.22 -3.70
CA ALA A 207 4.76 17.00 -3.93
C ALA A 207 3.99 17.08 -5.25
N HIS A 208 3.31 18.21 -5.52
CA HIS A 208 2.64 18.44 -6.80
C HIS A 208 3.61 18.45 -7.98
N ASP A 209 4.84 18.92 -7.80
CA ASP A 209 5.85 18.90 -8.85
C ASP A 209 6.31 17.47 -9.17
N TYR A 210 6.55 16.65 -8.15
CA TYR A 210 6.86 15.23 -8.29
C TYR A 210 5.72 14.47 -9.02
N GLU A 211 4.48 14.71 -8.62
CA GLU A 211 3.29 14.13 -9.26
C GLU A 211 3.16 14.59 -10.73
N ARG A 212 3.35 15.87 -11.00
CA ARG A 212 3.34 16.43 -12.36
C ARG A 212 4.44 15.81 -13.23
N LEU A 213 5.67 15.70 -12.71
CA LEU A 213 6.80 15.10 -13.41
C LEU A 213 6.53 13.63 -13.76
N LEU A 214 6.01 12.86 -12.80
CA LEU A 214 5.70 11.45 -13.02
C LEU A 214 4.54 11.25 -14.00
N ASP A 215 3.45 12.03 -13.88
CA ASP A 215 2.29 11.91 -14.76
C ASP A 215 2.66 12.24 -16.22
N ASN A 216 3.37 13.35 -16.44
CA ASN A 216 3.85 13.72 -17.78
C ASN A 216 4.74 12.62 -18.37
N ALA A 217 5.72 12.12 -17.62
CA ALA A 217 6.63 11.10 -18.10
C ALA A 217 5.92 9.76 -18.40
N VAL A 218 4.89 9.39 -17.63
CA VAL A 218 4.05 8.22 -17.91
C VAL A 218 3.27 8.44 -19.21
N GLU A 219 2.59 9.60 -19.36
CA GLU A 219 1.79 9.91 -20.56
C GLU A 219 2.63 9.91 -21.85
N ASP A 220 3.82 10.49 -21.82
CA ASP A 220 4.73 10.49 -22.97
C ASP A 220 5.23 9.08 -23.29
N ALA A 221 5.54 8.28 -22.26
CA ALA A 221 5.94 6.89 -22.43
C ALA A 221 4.82 5.97 -22.96
N LEU A 222 3.54 6.37 -22.89
CA LEU A 222 2.43 5.61 -23.48
C LEU A 222 2.54 5.50 -25.01
N LEU A 223 3.32 6.36 -25.68
CA LEU A 223 3.67 6.17 -27.09
C LEU A 223 4.26 4.77 -27.35
N VAL A 224 5.16 4.31 -26.48
CA VAL A 224 5.81 2.99 -26.56
C VAL A 224 4.77 1.88 -26.36
N ALA A 225 3.83 2.08 -25.44
CA ALA A 225 2.73 1.14 -25.23
C ALA A 225 1.84 1.04 -26.48
N ARG A 226 1.44 2.16 -27.07
CA ARG A 226 0.61 2.20 -28.28
C ARG A 226 1.28 1.51 -29.47
N GLN A 227 2.56 1.83 -29.73
CA GLN A 227 3.33 1.21 -30.81
C GLN A 227 3.54 -0.29 -30.56
N GLY A 228 4.01 -0.65 -29.35
CA GLY A 228 4.34 -2.02 -28.98
C GLY A 228 3.12 -2.94 -28.99
N ILE A 229 2.03 -2.52 -28.35
CA ILE A 229 0.79 -3.29 -28.33
C ILE A 229 0.22 -3.43 -29.74
N SER A 230 0.16 -2.35 -30.53
CA SER A 230 -0.38 -2.42 -31.91
C SER A 230 0.41 -3.37 -32.80
N LYS A 231 1.74 -3.36 -32.69
CA LYS A 231 2.62 -4.24 -33.46
C LYS A 231 2.46 -5.70 -33.06
N LEU A 232 2.41 -5.98 -31.75
CA LEU A 232 2.25 -7.34 -31.22
C LEU A 232 0.84 -7.90 -31.45
N SER A 233 -0.18 -7.04 -31.49
CA SER A 233 -1.57 -7.42 -31.77
C SER A 233 -1.91 -7.44 -33.28
N LYS A 234 -0.99 -7.00 -34.15
CA LYS A 234 -1.20 -6.81 -35.60
C LYS A 234 -2.36 -5.86 -35.92
N SER A 235 -2.54 -4.83 -35.09
CA SER A 235 -3.66 -3.89 -35.14
C SER A 235 -3.28 -2.50 -35.65
N GLU A 236 -2.11 -2.31 -36.23
CA GLU A 236 -1.57 -1.00 -36.64
C GLU A 236 -2.52 -0.25 -37.58
N LYS A 237 -3.27 -0.99 -38.41
CA LYS A 237 -4.28 -0.44 -39.32
C LYS A 237 -5.46 0.24 -38.61
N TYR A 238 -5.79 -0.19 -37.39
CA TYR A 238 -7.01 0.23 -36.68
C TYR A 238 -6.77 1.39 -35.69
N GLN A 239 -5.51 1.79 -35.45
CA GLN A 239 -5.15 2.97 -34.65
C GLN A 239 -5.85 3.04 -33.27
N PHE A 240 -5.80 1.96 -32.49
CA PHE A 240 -6.27 1.99 -31.10
C PHE A 240 -5.42 2.96 -30.25
N ASN A 241 -6.09 3.77 -29.43
CA ASN A 241 -5.44 4.80 -28.61
C ASN A 241 -4.83 4.28 -27.31
N TYR A 242 -5.29 3.13 -26.82
CA TYR A 242 -4.91 2.52 -25.54
C TYR A 242 -4.91 3.54 -24.40
N GLU A 243 -6.08 4.11 -24.12
CA GLU A 243 -6.22 5.17 -23.13
C GLU A 243 -6.10 4.62 -21.71
N ARG A 244 -5.41 5.38 -20.86
CA ARG A 244 -5.32 5.14 -19.42
C ARG A 244 -6.61 5.65 -18.76
N CYS A 245 -7.24 4.80 -17.95
CA CYS A 245 -8.40 5.18 -17.16
C CYS A 245 -8.02 5.47 -15.70
N ARG A 246 -8.80 6.34 -15.05
CA ARG A 246 -8.67 6.66 -13.62
C ARG A 246 -9.44 5.62 -12.81
N LEU A 247 -8.96 4.38 -12.84
CA LEU A 247 -9.62 3.24 -12.21
C LEU A 247 -9.72 3.38 -10.68
N ASN A 248 -8.78 4.09 -10.05
CA ASN A 248 -8.85 4.41 -8.62
C ASN A 248 -10.09 5.26 -8.26
N GLU A 249 -10.54 6.12 -9.18
CA GLU A 249 -11.76 6.92 -9.02
C GLU A 249 -12.98 6.28 -9.70
N SER A 250 -12.84 5.04 -10.20
CA SER A 250 -13.86 4.38 -11.02
C SER A 250 -14.38 5.30 -12.14
N SER A 251 -13.44 5.84 -12.93
CA SER A 251 -13.69 6.81 -14.01
C SER A 251 -12.94 6.43 -15.28
N CYS A 252 -13.64 6.39 -16.43
CA CYS A 252 -13.06 5.97 -17.70
C CYS A 252 -13.86 6.54 -18.89
N ALA A 253 -13.44 7.68 -19.44
CA ALA A 253 -14.18 8.39 -20.48
C ALA A 253 -14.52 7.51 -21.69
N THR A 254 -13.58 6.70 -22.17
CA THR A 254 -13.81 5.83 -23.33
C THR A 254 -14.94 4.82 -23.13
N SER A 255 -15.03 4.16 -21.97
CA SER A 255 -16.10 3.18 -21.71
C SER A 255 -17.44 3.82 -21.32
N GLU A 256 -17.44 5.11 -20.99
CA GLU A 256 -18.64 5.92 -20.74
C GLU A 256 -19.25 6.45 -22.05
N ASP A 257 -18.42 6.88 -23.00
CA ASP A 257 -18.85 7.53 -24.24
C ASP A 257 -19.07 6.56 -25.41
N SER A 258 -18.62 5.31 -25.27
CA SER A 258 -18.61 4.32 -26.34
C SER A 258 -19.64 3.21 -26.14
N GLN A 259 -20.31 2.80 -27.23
CA GLN A 259 -21.15 1.60 -27.23
C GLN A 259 -20.33 0.33 -27.47
N GLN A 260 -19.11 0.45 -27.98
CA GLN A 260 -18.25 -0.68 -28.33
C GLN A 260 -16.79 -0.31 -28.15
N PHE A 261 -16.12 -0.99 -27.22
CA PHE A 261 -14.74 -0.69 -26.85
C PHE A 261 -13.97 -1.99 -26.58
N VAL A 262 -12.65 -1.89 -26.62
CA VAL A 262 -11.71 -2.98 -26.33
C VAL A 262 -10.99 -2.66 -25.02
N VAL A 263 -10.94 -3.65 -24.13
CA VAL A 263 -10.14 -3.61 -22.90
C VAL A 263 -8.90 -4.46 -23.12
N THR A 264 -7.74 -3.83 -23.16
CA THR A 264 -6.45 -4.50 -23.34
C THR A 264 -5.71 -4.55 -22.01
N VAL A 265 -5.36 -5.76 -21.59
CA VAL A 265 -4.70 -6.03 -20.31
C VAL A 265 -3.29 -6.53 -20.55
N TYR A 266 -2.30 -5.88 -19.93
CA TYR A 266 -0.90 -6.26 -19.97
C TYR A 266 -0.48 -6.90 -18.63
N ASN A 267 0.01 -8.14 -18.67
CA ASN A 267 0.59 -8.81 -17.51
C ASN A 267 2.13 -8.69 -17.53
N PRO A 268 2.76 -7.95 -16.60
CA PRO A 268 4.21 -7.83 -16.52
C PRO A 268 4.90 -9.09 -15.95
N LEU A 269 4.16 -9.99 -15.29
CA LEU A 269 4.76 -11.10 -14.55
C LEU A 269 5.13 -12.28 -15.46
N GLY A 270 6.20 -13.01 -15.09
CA GLY A 270 6.68 -14.20 -15.81
C GLY A 270 5.89 -15.49 -15.57
N TRP A 271 4.65 -15.41 -15.06
CA TRP A 271 3.77 -16.56 -14.83
C TRP A 271 2.31 -16.24 -15.18
N ASN A 272 1.48 -17.28 -15.29
CA ASN A 272 0.05 -17.09 -15.49
C ASN A 272 -0.60 -16.45 -14.25
N THR A 273 -1.41 -15.41 -14.45
CA THR A 273 -2.17 -14.75 -13.39
C THR A 273 -3.67 -14.82 -13.67
N LEU A 274 -4.45 -14.82 -12.60
CA LEU A 274 -5.89 -14.70 -12.63
C LEU A 274 -6.23 -13.41 -11.90
N GLU A 275 -6.81 -12.43 -12.60
CA GLU A 275 -7.03 -11.09 -12.04
C GLU A 275 -8.46 -10.60 -12.35
N PRO A 276 -9.17 -10.03 -11.37
CA PRO A 276 -10.43 -9.35 -11.61
C PRO A 276 -10.20 -8.03 -12.35
N ILE A 277 -10.84 -7.87 -13.50
CA ILE A 277 -10.83 -6.65 -14.30
C ILE A 277 -12.13 -5.91 -14.03
N ARG A 278 -12.02 -4.65 -13.58
CA ARG A 278 -13.15 -3.76 -13.24
C ARG A 278 -13.11 -2.52 -14.13
N ILE A 279 -14.12 -2.35 -14.96
CA ILE A 279 -14.20 -1.23 -15.92
C ILE A 279 -15.40 -0.34 -15.58
N PRO A 280 -15.19 0.95 -15.28
CA PRO A 280 -16.27 1.89 -15.06
C PRO A 280 -17.13 2.06 -16.30
N VAL A 281 -18.44 1.91 -16.17
CA VAL A 281 -19.39 2.03 -17.28
C VAL A 281 -20.66 2.75 -16.82
N LEU A 282 -21.42 3.24 -17.79
CA LEU A 282 -22.80 3.67 -17.57
C LEU A 282 -23.69 2.44 -17.31
N ASP A 283 -24.84 2.67 -16.68
CA ASP A 283 -25.86 1.62 -16.56
C ASP A 283 -26.27 1.05 -17.94
N GLY A 284 -26.53 -0.26 -17.99
CA GLY A 284 -26.91 -0.97 -19.20
C GLY A 284 -26.53 -2.45 -19.20
N GLU A 285 -26.79 -3.12 -20.32
CA GLU A 285 -26.39 -4.52 -20.52
C GLU A 285 -25.13 -4.59 -21.37
N TYR A 286 -24.17 -5.40 -20.96
CA TYR A 286 -22.86 -5.50 -21.62
C TYR A 286 -22.52 -6.97 -21.90
N GLU A 287 -21.93 -7.22 -23.06
CA GLU A 287 -21.35 -8.52 -23.40
C GLU A 287 -19.83 -8.38 -23.52
N VAL A 288 -19.10 -9.29 -22.88
CA VAL A 288 -17.63 -9.35 -22.89
C VAL A 288 -17.21 -10.58 -23.69
N TYR A 289 -16.34 -10.39 -24.68
CA TYR A 289 -15.82 -11.46 -25.52
C TYR A 289 -14.30 -11.58 -25.38
N ALA A 290 -13.83 -12.80 -25.20
CA ALA A 290 -12.41 -13.14 -25.16
C ALA A 290 -11.80 -13.19 -26.57
N PRO A 291 -10.45 -13.19 -26.71
CA PRO A 291 -9.75 -13.28 -27.99
C PRO A 291 -10.15 -14.47 -28.88
N ASN A 292 -10.62 -15.57 -28.29
CA ASN A 292 -11.07 -16.78 -29.00
C ASN A 292 -12.54 -16.69 -29.47
N GLY A 293 -13.22 -15.58 -29.20
CA GLY A 293 -14.62 -15.34 -29.54
C GLY A 293 -15.63 -15.89 -28.53
N GLU A 294 -15.17 -16.53 -27.45
CA GLU A 294 -16.04 -17.01 -26.39
C GLU A 294 -16.55 -15.84 -25.53
N LYS A 295 -17.82 -15.92 -25.13
CA LYS A 295 -18.42 -14.98 -24.19
C LYS A 295 -17.87 -15.25 -22.79
N VAL A 296 -17.41 -14.20 -22.11
CA VAL A 296 -16.88 -14.25 -20.75
C VAL A 296 -18.00 -13.93 -19.76
N THR A 297 -18.14 -14.72 -18.70
CA THR A 297 -19.02 -14.39 -17.58
C THR A 297 -18.58 -13.06 -16.98
N SER A 298 -19.50 -12.11 -16.93
CA SER A 298 -19.27 -10.77 -16.40
C SER A 298 -20.44 -10.36 -15.52
N GLN A 299 -20.16 -9.46 -14.58
CA GLN A 299 -21.11 -8.98 -13.60
C GLN A 299 -21.06 -7.46 -13.58
N LEU A 300 -22.22 -6.82 -13.61
CA LEU A 300 -22.34 -5.38 -13.45
C LEU A 300 -22.65 -5.06 -11.98
N LEU A 301 -21.82 -4.25 -11.33
CA LEU A 301 -22.01 -3.82 -9.95
C LEU A 301 -22.15 -2.31 -9.87
N ASP A 302 -23.03 -1.80 -9.02
CA ASP A 302 -23.07 -0.36 -8.75
C ASP A 302 -21.79 0.10 -8.03
N ILE A 303 -21.25 1.25 -8.42
CA ILE A 303 -20.06 1.83 -7.79
C ILE A 303 -20.42 2.27 -6.36
N PRO A 304 -19.65 1.90 -5.33
CA PRO A 304 -19.91 2.33 -3.95
C PRO A 304 -20.05 3.84 -3.81
N ASN A 305 -20.99 4.29 -2.98
CA ASN A 305 -21.28 5.72 -2.80
C ASN A 305 -20.04 6.54 -2.36
N PRO A 306 -19.17 6.05 -1.45
CA PRO A 306 -17.95 6.75 -1.07
C PRO A 306 -17.01 7.00 -2.25
N VAL A 307 -16.90 6.06 -3.19
CA VAL A 307 -16.11 6.22 -4.42
C VAL A 307 -16.76 7.26 -5.34
N ARG A 308 -18.08 7.23 -5.51
CA ARG A 308 -18.82 8.22 -6.33
C ARG A 308 -18.70 9.65 -5.80
N LYS A 309 -18.49 9.81 -4.48
CA LYS A 309 -18.35 11.09 -3.76
C LYS A 309 -16.91 11.60 -3.66
N ILE A 310 -15.91 10.88 -4.18
CA ILE A 310 -14.53 11.37 -4.20
C ILE A 310 -14.49 12.75 -4.90
N PRO A 311 -14.00 13.83 -4.24
CA PRO A 311 -14.10 15.19 -4.79
C PRO A 311 -13.42 15.37 -6.15
N THR A 312 -12.31 14.65 -6.39
CA THR A 312 -11.56 14.71 -7.66
C THR A 312 -12.22 13.95 -8.81
N ARG A 313 -13.20 13.08 -8.53
CA ARG A 313 -13.84 12.21 -9.52
C ARG A 313 -14.73 13.01 -10.47
N LYS A 314 -14.39 12.97 -11.76
CA LYS A 314 -15.19 13.56 -12.85
C LYS A 314 -15.63 12.47 -13.83
N SER A 315 -16.76 11.81 -13.53
CA SER A 315 -17.26 10.67 -14.32
C SER A 315 -18.77 10.47 -14.18
N GLY A 316 -19.42 10.11 -15.28
CA GLY A 316 -20.82 9.70 -15.36
C GLY A 316 -21.03 8.19 -15.09
N ALA A 317 -19.95 7.41 -14.99
CA ALA A 317 -20.04 5.98 -14.66
C ALA A 317 -20.78 5.78 -13.34
N THR A 318 -21.71 4.83 -13.35
CA THR A 318 -22.52 4.45 -12.17
C THR A 318 -22.25 3.03 -11.75
N HIS A 319 -21.66 2.22 -12.63
CA HIS A 319 -21.41 0.81 -12.43
C HIS A 319 -19.98 0.43 -12.82
N GLU A 320 -19.49 -0.69 -12.28
CA GLU A 320 -18.28 -1.38 -12.70
C GLU A 320 -18.66 -2.70 -13.38
N LEU A 321 -18.26 -2.86 -14.64
CA LEU A 321 -18.31 -4.14 -15.34
C LEU A 321 -17.10 -4.97 -14.90
N THR A 322 -17.38 -6.08 -14.22
CA THR A 322 -16.38 -6.94 -13.57
C THR A 322 -16.35 -8.32 -14.23
N PHE A 323 -15.16 -8.80 -14.57
CA PHE A 323 -14.93 -10.16 -15.07
C PHE A 323 -13.53 -10.64 -14.68
N ILE A 324 -13.31 -11.96 -14.65
CA ILE A 324 -12.00 -12.53 -14.33
C ILE A 324 -11.19 -12.77 -15.60
N ALA A 325 -9.99 -12.21 -15.68
CA ALA A 325 -9.06 -12.42 -16.79
C ALA A 325 -7.95 -13.40 -16.39
N LYS A 326 -7.85 -14.50 -17.15
CA LYS A 326 -6.65 -15.37 -17.14
C LYS A 326 -5.61 -14.82 -18.11
N LEU A 327 -4.47 -14.39 -17.58
CA LEU A 327 -3.37 -13.75 -18.31
C LEU A 327 -2.15 -14.66 -18.34
N HIS A 328 -1.38 -14.60 -19.42
CA HIS A 328 -0.19 -15.42 -19.64
C HIS A 328 1.09 -14.72 -19.16
N PRO A 329 2.23 -15.42 -19.03
CA PRO A 329 3.50 -14.79 -18.73
C PRO A 329 3.84 -13.68 -19.73
N LEU A 330 4.19 -12.50 -19.23
CA LEU A 330 4.64 -11.34 -20.00
C LEU A 330 3.76 -11.11 -21.24
N SER A 331 2.46 -10.92 -21.03
CA SER A 331 1.45 -11.07 -22.08
C SER A 331 0.58 -9.83 -22.28
N ILE A 332 -0.06 -9.78 -23.44
CA ILE A 332 -1.13 -8.84 -23.76
C ILE A 332 -2.38 -9.67 -24.07
N LYS A 333 -3.51 -9.31 -23.47
CA LYS A 333 -4.80 -9.93 -23.77
C LYS A 333 -5.89 -8.86 -23.92
N SER A 334 -6.57 -8.88 -25.05
CA SER A 334 -7.63 -7.91 -25.37
C SER A 334 -9.01 -8.57 -25.29
N PHE A 335 -9.96 -7.88 -24.67
CA PHE A 335 -11.36 -8.27 -24.57
C PHE A 335 -12.20 -7.27 -25.33
N PHE A 336 -13.20 -7.75 -26.06
CA PHE A 336 -14.11 -6.91 -26.82
C PHE A 336 -15.41 -6.75 -26.06
N ILE A 337 -15.83 -5.51 -25.78
CA ILE A 337 -17.02 -5.20 -25.00
C ILE A 337 -18.02 -4.51 -25.90
N LYS A 338 -19.26 -4.99 -25.85
CA LYS A 338 -20.40 -4.43 -26.57
C LYS A 338 -21.51 -4.07 -25.59
N LYS A 339 -21.94 -2.81 -25.62
CA LYS A 339 -23.17 -2.38 -24.93
C LYS A 339 -24.37 -2.81 -25.76
N MET A 340 -25.29 -3.52 -25.13
CA MET A 340 -26.51 -4.01 -25.75
C MET A 340 -27.56 -2.90 -25.75
N GLN A 341 -28.15 -2.65 -26.92
CA GLN A 341 -29.33 -1.80 -26.98
C GLN A 341 -30.51 -2.57 -26.39
N ARG A 342 -31.18 -2.00 -25.38
CA ARG A 342 -32.49 -2.51 -24.92
C ARG A 342 -33.47 -2.45 -26.09
N THR A 343 -33.68 -3.57 -26.78
CA THR A 343 -34.75 -3.68 -27.76
C THR A 343 -36.07 -3.68 -26.99
N ARG A 344 -36.90 -2.66 -27.21
CA ARG A 344 -38.29 -2.56 -26.70
C ARG A 344 -39.24 -3.64 -27.28
N ARG A 345 -38.72 -4.74 -27.83
CA ARG A 345 -39.50 -5.81 -28.48
C ARG A 345 -38.94 -7.17 -28.07
N GLY A 346 -39.69 -7.84 -27.22
CA GLY A 346 -39.40 -9.21 -26.81
C GLY A 346 -40.02 -9.65 -25.49
N ILE A 347 -41.07 -9.00 -24.97
CA ILE A 347 -41.92 -9.66 -23.96
C ILE A 347 -42.77 -10.69 -24.71
N ASP A 348 -42.21 -11.87 -24.92
CA ASP A 348 -43.01 -13.05 -25.28
C ASP A 348 -43.73 -13.51 -24.00
N TYR A 349 -45.01 -13.14 -23.87
CA TYR A 349 -45.92 -13.64 -22.83
C TYR A 349 -46.28 -15.13 -23.07
N ARG A 350 -45.28 -15.98 -23.27
CA ARG A 350 -45.43 -17.44 -23.41
C ARG A 350 -44.44 -18.22 -22.55
N SER A 351 -44.26 -17.82 -21.30
CA SER A 351 -44.11 -18.82 -20.23
C SER A 351 -44.39 -18.21 -18.84
N ILE A 352 -45.65 -18.28 -18.42
CA ILE A 352 -46.05 -18.06 -17.00
C ILE A 352 -45.31 -19.04 -16.04
N LYS A 353 -44.63 -20.06 -16.57
CA LYS A 353 -43.80 -21.00 -15.80
C LYS A 353 -42.49 -20.41 -15.24
N ASN A 354 -41.93 -19.35 -15.84
CA ASN A 354 -40.69 -18.71 -15.35
C ASN A 354 -40.95 -17.58 -14.33
N TYR A 355 -42.19 -17.15 -14.18
CA TYR A 355 -42.56 -16.16 -13.16
C TYR A 355 -42.56 -16.79 -11.75
N TRP A 356 -43.02 -18.04 -11.64
CA TRP A 356 -43.07 -18.77 -10.37
C TRP A 356 -41.75 -19.40 -9.93
N SER A 357 -40.78 -19.60 -10.84
CA SER A 357 -39.44 -20.06 -10.49
C SER A 357 -38.54 -18.94 -9.93
N ASN A 358 -38.87 -17.68 -10.18
CA ASN A 358 -38.06 -16.51 -9.78
C ASN A 358 -38.53 -15.84 -8.48
N ILE A 359 -39.55 -16.38 -7.81
CA ILE A 359 -40.00 -15.93 -6.48
C ILE A 359 -39.30 -16.72 -5.34
N GLY A 360 -38.42 -17.66 -5.69
CA GLY A 360 -37.70 -18.53 -4.74
C GLY A 360 -36.24 -18.16 -4.44
N SER A 361 -35.78 -16.94 -4.74
CA SER A 361 -34.40 -16.50 -4.41
C SER A 361 -34.43 -15.33 -3.42
N PRO A 362 -33.57 -15.31 -2.38
CA PRO A 362 -33.81 -14.57 -1.14
C PRO A 362 -33.64 -13.05 -1.29
N TYR A 363 -34.40 -12.36 -0.44
CA TYR A 363 -34.70 -10.94 -0.39
C TYR A 363 -33.48 -10.02 -0.27
N ILE A 364 -33.61 -8.83 -0.89
CA ILE A 364 -32.93 -7.60 -0.50
C ILE A 364 -33.55 -7.17 0.84
N VAL A 365 -32.75 -7.06 1.90
CA VAL A 365 -33.16 -6.40 3.15
C VAL A 365 -32.68 -4.95 3.06
N GLU A 366 -33.60 -4.03 2.76
CA GLU A 366 -33.42 -2.60 3.02
C GLU A 366 -34.02 -2.31 4.40
N ASN A 367 -33.20 -1.92 5.37
CA ASN A 367 -33.68 -1.30 6.61
C ASN A 367 -34.17 0.11 6.26
N ILE A 368 -35.47 0.29 6.15
CA ILE A 368 -36.13 1.59 6.09
C ILE A 368 -36.51 1.98 7.52
N ASP A 369 -35.91 3.05 8.03
CA ASP A 369 -36.35 3.73 9.25
C ASP A 369 -37.75 4.32 9.04
N TYR A 370 -38.77 3.67 9.59
CA TYR A 370 -40.10 4.24 9.76
C TYR A 370 -40.36 4.56 11.22
N VAL A 371 -40.27 5.85 11.55
CA VAL A 371 -40.78 6.43 12.79
C VAL A 371 -42.30 6.57 12.69
N GLY A 372 -43.04 5.80 13.50
CA GLY A 372 -44.21 6.28 14.23
C GLY A 372 -45.60 6.30 13.56
N ASN A 373 -46.29 5.15 13.62
CA ASN A 373 -47.70 4.90 13.98
C ASN A 373 -48.82 5.94 13.72
N ILE A 374 -49.82 5.48 12.93
CA ILE A 374 -51.26 5.55 13.23
C ILE A 374 -51.77 4.13 12.94
N GLY A 375 -52.23 3.32 13.90
CA GLY A 375 -53.50 3.46 14.61
C GLY A 375 -54.38 2.25 14.24
N THR A 376 -54.37 1.24 15.11
CA THR A 376 -55.09 -0.03 14.98
C THR A 376 -56.60 0.15 15.11
N ASP A 377 -57.41 -0.58 14.33
CA ASP A 377 -58.60 -1.23 14.90
C ASP A 377 -59.02 -2.51 14.15
N LYS A 378 -58.98 -3.60 14.94
CA LYS A 378 -59.88 -4.76 15.03
C LYS A 378 -60.40 -5.48 13.77
N ILE A 379 -59.80 -6.66 13.56
CA ILE A 379 -60.42 -8.00 13.62
C ILE A 379 -61.87 -8.12 13.12
N VAL A 380 -62.12 -8.90 12.06
CA VAL A 380 -63.05 -10.06 12.06
C VAL A 380 -62.65 -11.02 10.92
N VAL A 381 -62.27 -12.25 11.27
CA VAL A 381 -62.32 -13.40 10.36
C VAL A 381 -63.77 -13.92 10.36
N PRO A 382 -64.36 -14.23 9.19
CA PRO A 382 -65.16 -15.44 9.14
C PRO A 382 -64.89 -16.32 7.93
N SER A 383 -65.11 -17.61 8.20
CA SER A 383 -64.93 -18.80 7.41
C SER A 383 -65.87 -18.95 6.20
N HIS A 384 -65.32 -19.62 5.18
CA HIS A 384 -65.93 -20.67 4.33
C HIS A 384 -66.81 -20.33 3.10
N VAL A 385 -66.28 -20.79 1.95
CA VAL A 385 -66.88 -21.71 0.94
C VAL A 385 -67.49 -21.15 -0.36
N SER A 386 -66.93 -21.71 -1.45
CA SER A 386 -67.46 -21.98 -2.80
C SER A 386 -67.85 -20.84 -3.76
N GLY A 387 -67.16 -20.82 -4.91
CA GLY A 387 -67.74 -21.39 -6.13
C GLY A 387 -68.56 -20.47 -7.05
N THR A 388 -68.00 -20.27 -8.25
CA THR A 388 -68.66 -20.07 -9.55
C THR A 388 -69.40 -18.76 -9.85
N GLY A 389 -69.11 -18.21 -11.04
CA GLY A 389 -70.14 -17.61 -11.90
C GLY A 389 -70.09 -16.10 -12.12
N SER A 390 -69.39 -15.71 -13.19
CA SER A 390 -69.77 -14.71 -14.21
C SER A 390 -70.31 -13.31 -13.81
N ASN A 391 -69.58 -12.30 -14.30
CA ASN A 391 -70.01 -11.04 -14.94
C ASN A 391 -71.20 -10.27 -14.34
N ILE A 392 -70.97 -9.00 -13.97
CA ILE A 392 -71.37 -7.80 -14.75
C ILE A 392 -71.01 -6.53 -13.96
N ASN A 393 -70.64 -5.53 -14.77
CA ASN A 393 -70.24 -4.14 -14.56
C ASN A 393 -71.34 -3.22 -13.97
N PHE A 394 -70.98 -2.17 -13.23
CA PHE A 394 -71.24 -0.74 -13.53
C PHE A 394 -71.10 0.15 -12.27
N ASP A 395 -70.11 1.02 -12.33
CA ASP A 395 -70.10 2.45 -11.98
C ASP A 395 -71.01 3.03 -10.87
N VAL A 396 -70.31 3.73 -9.96
CA VAL A 396 -70.43 5.16 -9.61
C VAL A 396 -71.60 5.58 -8.71
N LEU A 397 -71.23 6.46 -7.76
CA LEU A 397 -71.98 7.55 -7.09
C LEU A 397 -72.00 7.38 -5.55
N THR A 398 -71.11 8.11 -4.84
CA THR A 398 -71.33 9.45 -4.18
C THR A 398 -72.24 9.33 -2.96
N ASP A 399 -72.12 10.09 -1.88
CA ASP A 399 -71.21 11.11 -1.38
C ASP A 399 -71.60 11.32 0.10
N GLU A 400 -70.83 12.16 0.79
CA GLU A 400 -71.32 13.07 1.84
C GLU A 400 -71.72 12.49 3.22
N ASP A 401 -70.82 12.69 4.20
CA ASP A 401 -70.81 13.89 5.05
C ASP A 401 -70.83 13.69 6.59
N LEU A 402 -70.02 14.57 7.22
CA LEU A 402 -70.21 15.23 8.52
C LEU A 402 -70.04 14.40 9.83
N ASN A 403 -69.51 14.91 10.95
CA ASN A 403 -68.65 16.06 11.27
C ASN A 403 -68.33 16.00 12.80
N VAL A 404 -67.19 16.61 13.17
CA VAL A 404 -66.82 17.24 14.46
C VAL A 404 -66.71 16.43 15.79
N GLY A 405 -65.50 16.48 16.40
CA GLY A 405 -65.37 17.08 17.74
C GLY A 405 -64.42 16.46 18.80
N ARG A 406 -63.19 17.00 18.90
CA ARG A 406 -62.35 17.38 20.09
C ARG A 406 -62.62 16.77 21.48
N ALA A 407 -61.67 16.69 22.43
CA ALA A 407 -60.20 16.66 22.54
C ALA A 407 -59.86 16.56 24.05
N GLU A 408 -58.73 15.90 24.35
CA GLU A 408 -57.71 16.24 25.37
C GLU A 408 -57.83 15.99 26.90
N ASN A 409 -56.76 15.32 27.39
CA ASN A 409 -55.81 15.68 28.49
C ASN A 409 -55.83 14.98 29.89
N MET A 410 -54.78 14.15 30.05
CA MET A 410 -53.79 13.96 31.13
C MET A 410 -54.00 14.54 32.55
N ARG A 411 -53.66 13.76 33.61
CA ARG A 411 -52.40 13.88 34.42
C ARG A 411 -52.41 13.08 35.75
N ASN A 412 -51.22 12.55 36.07
CA ASN A 412 -50.50 12.44 37.36
C ASN A 412 -50.94 11.54 38.55
N ARG A 413 -50.03 10.57 38.84
CA ARG A 413 -49.19 10.36 40.06
C ARG A 413 -49.78 10.67 41.45
N ASP A 414 -49.80 9.68 42.37
CA ASP A 414 -48.70 9.31 43.30
C ASP A 414 -49.19 8.54 44.57
N LYS A 415 -48.37 7.56 45.01
CA LYS A 415 -47.99 7.16 46.41
C LYS A 415 -48.90 6.30 47.36
N VAL A 416 -48.31 5.14 47.75
CA VAL A 416 -48.00 4.66 49.16
C VAL A 416 -49.13 3.83 49.90
N PRO A 417 -48.85 2.88 50.83
CA PRO A 417 -48.56 1.45 50.62
C PRO A 417 -49.33 0.48 51.59
N ARG A 418 -48.89 -0.80 51.68
CA ARG A 418 -49.01 -1.82 52.78
C ARG A 418 -49.88 -3.08 52.56
N ASN A 419 -49.16 -4.21 52.64
CA ASN A 419 -49.39 -5.47 53.37
C ASN A 419 -50.70 -6.25 53.12
N MET A 420 -50.62 -7.35 52.38
CA MET A 420 -50.38 -8.74 52.84
C MET A 420 -51.65 -9.48 53.27
N GLU A 421 -52.15 -10.34 52.37
CA GLU A 421 -52.72 -11.63 52.74
C GLU A 421 -51.93 -12.73 52.04
N LYS A 422 -51.43 -13.69 52.83
CA LYS A 422 -50.76 -14.90 52.36
C LYS A 422 -51.82 -15.89 51.86
N MET A 423 -51.89 -16.11 50.56
CA MET A 423 -52.41 -17.37 50.00
C MET A 423 -51.23 -18.35 49.83
N ARG A 424 -51.36 -19.54 50.40
CA ARG A 424 -50.43 -20.65 50.25
C ARG A 424 -50.59 -21.26 48.85
N HIS A 425 -49.54 -21.26 48.05
CA HIS A 425 -49.41 -22.13 46.88
C HIS A 425 -48.64 -23.41 47.27
N PRO A 426 -48.88 -24.54 46.59
CA PRO A 426 -48.12 -25.77 46.84
C PRO A 426 -46.65 -25.56 46.45
N SER A 427 -45.73 -26.08 47.25
CA SER A 427 -44.30 -26.08 46.92
C SER A 427 -44.03 -27.06 45.77
N LEU A 428 -43.60 -26.54 44.63
CA LEU A 428 -43.02 -27.31 43.54
C LEU A 428 -41.70 -27.94 44.00
N THR A 429 -41.38 -29.11 43.47
CA THR A 429 -40.14 -29.87 43.72
C THR A 429 -38.95 -29.24 42.98
N ASP A 430 -37.71 -29.51 43.43
CA ASP A 430 -36.47 -28.98 42.81
C ASP A 430 -36.31 -29.38 41.33
N GLU A 431 -36.97 -30.46 40.90
CA GLU A 431 -37.01 -30.93 39.50
C GLU A 431 -37.94 -30.06 38.64
N GLU A 432 -39.04 -29.57 39.20
CA GLU A 432 -39.97 -28.64 38.53
C GLU A 432 -39.37 -27.23 38.42
N TYR A 433 -38.51 -26.82 39.36
CA TYR A 433 -37.72 -25.59 39.24
C TYR A 433 -36.67 -25.67 38.11
N ARG A 434 -36.12 -26.86 37.83
CA ARG A 434 -35.21 -27.06 36.69
C ARG A 434 -35.93 -27.00 35.35
N LEU A 435 -37.16 -27.50 35.26
CA LEU A 435 -37.97 -27.46 34.03
C LEU A 435 -38.53 -26.07 33.70
N LEU A 436 -38.57 -25.15 34.67
CA LEU A 436 -38.97 -23.75 34.47
C LEU A 436 -37.80 -22.79 34.22
N ALA A 437 -36.55 -23.28 34.26
CA ALA A 437 -35.35 -22.49 33.96
C ALA A 437 -34.94 -22.53 32.47
N ASP A 438 -35.59 -23.37 31.66
CA ASP A 438 -35.44 -23.42 30.21
C ASP A 438 -36.57 -22.62 29.52
N GLU A 439 -36.77 -21.35 29.91
CA GLU A 439 -37.36 -20.43 28.95
C GLU A 439 -36.34 -20.28 27.81
N PRO A 440 -36.68 -20.62 26.56
CA PRO A 440 -35.84 -20.28 25.44
C PRO A 440 -35.81 -18.75 25.39
N SER A 441 -34.74 -18.15 25.92
CA SER A 441 -34.40 -16.78 25.58
C SER A 441 -34.32 -16.77 24.06
N VAL A 442 -35.27 -16.11 23.41
CA VAL A 442 -35.17 -15.76 22.00
C VAL A 442 -33.99 -14.81 21.91
N VAL A 443 -32.78 -15.37 21.81
CA VAL A 443 -31.66 -14.65 21.23
C VAL A 443 -32.15 -14.32 19.84
N GLN A 444 -32.48 -13.05 19.60
CA GLN A 444 -32.58 -12.56 18.23
C GLN A 444 -31.27 -12.97 17.56
N ARG A 445 -31.29 -14.01 16.75
CA ARG A 445 -30.17 -14.38 15.89
C ARG A 445 -29.97 -13.14 15.02
N SER A 446 -28.88 -12.40 15.24
CA SER A 446 -28.39 -11.44 14.26
C SER A 446 -28.37 -12.13 12.91
N GLU A 447 -28.84 -11.46 11.85
CA GLU A 447 -28.81 -12.05 10.52
C GLU A 447 -27.35 -12.34 10.16
N GLU A 448 -26.97 -13.62 10.10
CA GLU A 448 -25.63 -14.02 9.72
C GLU A 448 -25.51 -14.04 8.20
N TYR A 449 -24.55 -13.29 7.70
CA TYR A 449 -24.26 -13.19 6.28
C TYR A 449 -22.96 -13.89 5.94
N TYR A 450 -22.89 -14.41 4.71
CA TYR A 450 -21.68 -15.02 4.23
C TYR A 450 -21.43 -14.74 2.75
N LEU A 451 -20.16 -14.44 2.47
CA LEU A 451 -19.57 -14.52 1.14
C LEU A 451 -18.78 -15.83 1.06
N GLU A 452 -18.82 -16.53 -0.06
CA GLU A 452 -18.07 -17.78 -0.21
C GLU A 452 -17.64 -18.02 -1.64
N ASN A 453 -16.50 -18.69 -1.80
CA ASN A 453 -16.04 -19.24 -3.07
C ASN A 453 -15.48 -20.65 -2.84
N GLU A 454 -14.73 -21.18 -3.80
CA GLU A 454 -14.19 -22.54 -3.76
C GLU A 454 -13.10 -22.74 -2.70
N PHE A 455 -12.55 -21.66 -2.14
CA PHE A 455 -11.40 -21.69 -1.22
C PHE A 455 -11.75 -21.24 0.20
N LEU A 456 -12.66 -20.28 0.36
CA LEU A 456 -12.94 -19.67 1.66
C LEU A 456 -14.38 -19.18 1.76
N LYS A 457 -14.82 -19.01 3.01
CA LYS A 457 -16.06 -18.38 3.41
C LYS A 457 -15.77 -17.25 4.40
N LEU A 458 -16.26 -16.06 4.10
CA LEU A 458 -16.20 -14.90 4.96
C LEU A 458 -17.54 -14.72 5.65
N ARG A 459 -17.57 -14.91 6.98
CA ARG A 459 -18.75 -14.69 7.80
C ARG A 459 -18.77 -13.26 8.33
N SER A 460 -19.94 -12.63 8.28
CA SER A 460 -20.22 -11.30 8.79
C SER A 460 -21.54 -11.29 9.55
N ASP A 461 -21.65 -10.40 10.53
CA ASP A 461 -22.91 -10.04 11.18
C ASP A 461 -23.09 -8.52 11.12
N ASP A 462 -24.04 -7.99 11.89
CA ASP A 462 -24.33 -6.55 11.97
C ASP A 462 -23.15 -5.71 12.49
N THR A 463 -22.18 -6.35 13.18
CA THR A 463 -20.96 -5.71 13.69
C THR A 463 -19.79 -5.74 12.69
N GLY A 464 -19.99 -6.38 11.53
CA GLY A 464 -19.02 -6.49 10.44
C GLY A 464 -18.48 -7.91 10.27
N VAL A 465 -17.31 -8.02 9.64
CA VAL A 465 -16.64 -9.31 9.44
C VAL A 465 -16.30 -9.92 10.80
N THR A 466 -16.62 -11.20 10.99
CA THR A 466 -16.36 -11.90 12.25
C THR A 466 -15.42 -13.10 12.10
N HIS A 467 -15.49 -13.83 10.99
CA HIS A 467 -14.69 -15.04 10.80
C HIS A 467 -14.28 -15.23 9.34
N MET A 468 -13.06 -15.73 9.15
CA MET A 468 -12.62 -16.31 7.89
C MET A 468 -12.55 -17.83 8.08
N ILE A 469 -13.30 -18.56 7.26
CA ILE A 469 -13.48 -20.00 7.32
C ILE A 469 -12.86 -20.61 6.06
N LEU A 470 -11.89 -21.49 6.23
CA LEU A 470 -11.30 -22.32 5.19
C LEU A 470 -11.72 -23.79 5.41
N PRO A 471 -11.54 -24.69 4.44
CA PRO A 471 -11.94 -26.10 4.58
C PRO A 471 -11.36 -26.82 5.80
N ASP A 472 -10.17 -26.41 6.24
CA ASP A 472 -9.41 -27.08 7.29
C ASP A 472 -9.25 -26.26 8.59
N ARG A 473 -9.65 -24.97 8.59
CA ARG A 473 -9.51 -24.08 9.75
C ARG A 473 -10.55 -22.97 9.76
N THR A 474 -10.83 -22.45 10.95
CA THR A 474 -11.65 -21.24 11.15
C THR A 474 -10.86 -20.27 12.01
N THR A 475 -10.75 -19.04 11.55
CA THR A 475 -10.02 -17.98 12.23
C THR A 475 -10.97 -16.83 12.52
N ASN A 476 -10.99 -16.37 13.78
CA ASN A 476 -11.70 -15.17 14.13
C ASN A 476 -11.02 -14.00 13.42
N LEU A 477 -11.81 -13.12 12.83
CA LEU A 477 -11.32 -12.00 12.06
C LEU A 477 -12.28 -10.85 12.22
N ARG A 478 -11.85 -9.78 12.88
CA ARG A 478 -12.54 -8.50 12.90
C ARG A 478 -11.73 -7.50 12.12
N ILE A 479 -12.37 -6.82 11.16
CA ILE A 479 -11.75 -5.76 10.37
C ILE A 479 -12.48 -4.46 10.64
N GLN A 480 -11.79 -3.50 11.25
CA GLN A 480 -12.41 -2.23 11.63
C GLN A 480 -11.43 -1.06 11.51
N PHE A 481 -11.96 0.06 11.02
CA PHE A 481 -11.24 1.32 11.04
C PHE A 481 -11.12 1.88 12.45
N HIS A 482 -9.96 2.44 12.74
CA HIS A 482 -9.75 3.28 13.91
C HIS A 482 -8.97 4.55 13.52
N TYR A 483 -8.86 5.50 14.42
CA TYR A 483 -7.93 6.62 14.27
C TYR A 483 -7.22 6.96 15.57
N TRP A 484 -5.97 7.41 15.44
CA TRP A 484 -5.22 8.07 16.49
C TRP A 484 -5.38 9.59 16.37
N THR A 485 -5.39 10.30 17.49
CA THR A 485 -5.24 11.76 17.49
C THR A 485 -3.76 12.10 17.60
N GLY A 486 -3.27 13.03 16.78
CA GLY A 486 -1.87 13.45 16.79
C GLY A 486 -1.59 14.47 17.89
N CYS A 487 -0.50 14.30 18.63
CA CYS A 487 -0.03 15.30 19.57
C CYS A 487 0.15 16.67 18.90
N SER A 488 -0.29 17.72 19.59
CA SER A 488 -0.06 19.12 19.22
C SER A 488 0.80 19.79 20.29
N GLY A 489 1.99 20.24 19.90
CA GLY A 489 2.92 20.90 20.80
C GLY A 489 3.84 21.90 20.09
N ASP A 490 4.53 22.71 20.88
CA ASP A 490 5.36 23.82 20.38
C ASP A 490 6.75 23.41 19.86
N ASN A 491 7.08 22.11 19.91
CA ASN A 491 8.36 21.53 19.50
C ASN A 491 9.59 22.09 20.23
N THR A 492 9.42 22.84 21.33
CA THR A 492 10.53 23.48 22.06
C THR A 492 11.36 22.49 22.87
N ASN A 493 10.77 21.36 23.23
CA ASN A 493 11.42 20.27 23.94
C ASN A 493 10.81 18.92 23.51
N THR A 494 11.41 17.83 23.95
CA THR A 494 11.00 16.47 23.58
C THR A 494 9.54 16.19 24.01
N THR A 495 9.12 16.58 25.20
CA THR A 495 7.75 16.32 25.68
C THR A 495 6.66 17.09 24.93
N THR A 496 7.01 18.16 24.20
CA THR A 496 6.08 19.01 23.43
C THR A 496 6.21 18.83 21.91
N ARG A 497 6.71 17.67 21.45
CA ARG A 497 6.74 17.33 20.03
C ARG A 497 5.34 17.19 19.42
N SER A 498 5.13 17.75 18.24
CA SER A 498 3.94 17.51 17.43
C SER A 498 4.09 16.26 16.57
N SER A 499 2.97 15.60 16.26
CA SER A 499 2.92 14.68 15.12
C SER A 499 2.95 15.49 13.83
N GLY A 500 3.66 15.02 12.80
CA GLY A 500 3.84 15.75 11.54
C GLY A 500 4.14 14.84 10.35
N ALA A 501 4.76 15.39 9.31
CA ALA A 501 5.07 14.63 8.09
C ALA A 501 6.05 13.47 8.37
N TYR A 502 7.05 13.67 9.24
CA TYR A 502 8.03 12.65 9.62
C TYR A 502 7.54 11.81 10.78
N ILE A 503 7.10 12.48 11.85
CA ILE A 503 6.87 11.83 13.14
C ILE A 503 5.42 11.39 13.28
N PHE A 504 5.26 10.18 13.83
CA PHE A 504 4.00 9.75 14.42
C PHE A 504 4.13 9.86 15.93
N ARG A 505 3.27 10.68 16.54
CA ARG A 505 3.18 10.80 18.00
C ARG A 505 1.70 10.83 18.40
N PRO A 506 1.11 9.69 18.77
CA PRO A 506 -0.28 9.64 19.21
C PRO A 506 -0.43 10.37 20.55
N GLU A 507 -1.53 11.08 20.74
CA GLU A 507 -1.88 11.75 22.00
C GLU A 507 -2.55 10.79 22.99
N THR A 508 -3.15 9.71 22.48
CA THR A 508 -3.90 8.73 23.28
C THR A 508 -3.17 7.38 23.37
N ASP A 509 -3.46 6.64 24.43
CA ASP A 509 -2.94 5.27 24.62
C ASP A 509 -3.75 4.20 23.87
N LYS A 510 -4.94 4.58 23.38
CA LYS A 510 -5.84 3.71 22.59
C LYS A 510 -6.40 4.48 21.39
N PRO A 511 -6.58 3.83 20.24
CA PRO A 511 -7.18 4.47 19.09
C PRO A 511 -8.71 4.48 19.23
N TYR A 512 -9.35 5.44 18.58
CA TYR A 512 -10.81 5.56 18.56
C TYR A 512 -11.39 4.68 17.44
N PRO A 513 -12.31 3.75 17.73
CA PRO A 513 -12.98 2.98 16.69
C PRO A 513 -13.89 3.88 15.85
N LEU A 514 -13.96 3.61 14.55
CA LEU A 514 -15.00 4.13 13.68
C LEU A 514 -16.18 3.15 13.65
N GLU A 515 -17.38 3.65 13.91
CA GLU A 515 -18.62 2.90 13.79
C GLU A 515 -19.11 2.92 12.34
N TYR A 516 -19.55 1.76 11.84
CA TYR A 516 -20.17 1.66 10.54
C TYR A 516 -21.66 1.97 10.66
N ASN A 517 -22.14 2.88 9.83
CA ASN A 517 -23.52 3.36 9.82
C ASN A 517 -24.41 2.54 8.88
N SER A 518 -23.82 1.82 7.92
CA SER A 518 -24.56 0.98 6.99
C SER A 518 -23.72 -0.19 6.52
N ASN A 519 -24.37 -1.36 6.41
CA ASN A 519 -23.82 -2.55 5.80
C ASN A 519 -24.71 -2.98 4.62
N ARG A 520 -24.11 -3.30 3.47
CA ARG A 520 -24.80 -3.82 2.30
C ARG A 520 -24.07 -5.02 1.74
N ILE A 521 -24.83 -6.05 1.40
CA ILE A 521 -24.29 -7.25 0.76
C ILE A 521 -24.74 -7.30 -0.69
N VAL A 522 -23.80 -7.60 -1.56
CA VAL A 522 -24.05 -7.80 -2.99
C VAL A 522 -23.57 -9.20 -3.33
N LYS A 523 -24.47 -10.06 -3.80
CA LYS A 523 -24.12 -11.40 -4.29
C LYS A 523 -24.19 -11.43 -5.80
N GLY A 524 -23.17 -11.99 -6.42
CA GLY A 524 -23.17 -12.31 -7.85
C GLY A 524 -22.22 -13.45 -8.16
N GLU A 525 -22.28 -13.90 -9.41
CA GLU A 525 -21.56 -15.09 -9.89
C GLU A 525 -20.04 -14.88 -9.97
N VAL A 526 -19.59 -13.66 -10.30
CA VAL A 526 -18.17 -13.33 -10.47
C VAL A 526 -17.56 -12.86 -9.16
N VAL A 527 -18.30 -12.01 -8.44
CA VAL A 527 -17.85 -11.38 -7.21
C VAL A 527 -19.02 -11.18 -6.25
N GLN A 528 -18.73 -11.38 -4.97
CA GLN A 528 -19.62 -11.03 -3.88
C GLN A 528 -18.94 -9.99 -2.99
N GLU A 529 -19.73 -9.06 -2.45
CA GLU A 529 -19.24 -7.92 -1.68
C GLU A 529 -19.98 -7.76 -0.36
N ILE A 530 -19.24 -7.40 0.69
CA ILE A 530 -19.77 -6.76 1.91
C ILE A 530 -19.25 -5.33 1.90
N ARG A 531 -20.15 -4.36 1.90
CA ARG A 531 -19.85 -2.93 1.94
C ARG A 531 -20.22 -2.39 3.31
N ALA A 532 -19.26 -1.83 4.03
CA ALA A 532 -19.44 -1.18 5.32
C ALA A 532 -19.02 0.28 5.18
N GLU A 533 -19.90 1.22 5.53
CA GLU A 533 -19.67 2.66 5.37
C GLU A 533 -19.79 3.39 6.72
N SER A 534 -18.87 4.30 6.98
CA SER A 534 -18.92 5.30 8.05
C SER A 534 -18.91 6.71 7.44
N ASP A 535 -18.99 7.74 8.27
CA ASP A 535 -19.02 9.13 7.78
C ASP A 535 -17.74 9.56 7.04
N THR A 536 -16.60 8.96 7.39
CA THR A 536 -15.27 9.40 6.89
C THR A 536 -14.42 8.27 6.33
N ALA A 537 -14.93 7.05 6.31
CA ALA A 537 -14.25 5.88 5.78
C ALA A 537 -15.23 4.80 5.34
N SER A 538 -14.83 3.95 4.40
CA SER A 538 -15.62 2.81 3.96
C SER A 538 -14.75 1.62 3.57
N SER A 539 -15.27 0.43 3.80
CA SER A 539 -14.67 -0.86 3.47
C SER A 539 -15.57 -1.63 2.52
N THR A 540 -15.02 -2.12 1.42
CA THR A 540 -15.65 -3.10 0.54
C THR A 540 -14.82 -4.37 0.54
N PHE A 541 -15.31 -5.42 1.21
CA PHE A 541 -14.72 -6.74 1.22
C PHE A 541 -15.24 -7.54 0.04
N ARG A 542 -14.35 -8.04 -0.81
CA ARG A 542 -14.72 -8.82 -2.00
C ARG A 542 -14.17 -10.23 -1.93
N VAL A 543 -15.03 -11.17 -2.29
CA VAL A 543 -14.69 -12.57 -2.56
C VAL A 543 -14.99 -12.84 -4.02
N TYR A 544 -13.94 -13.14 -4.78
CA TYR A 544 -14.03 -13.45 -6.21
C TYR A 544 -14.01 -14.96 -6.43
N GLY A 545 -14.73 -15.45 -7.44
CA GLY A 545 -14.60 -16.84 -7.88
C GLY A 545 -13.17 -17.16 -8.34
N GLY A 546 -12.63 -18.31 -7.92
CA GLY A 546 -11.30 -18.76 -8.35
C GLY A 546 -10.09 -18.11 -7.65
N LEU A 547 -10.27 -17.24 -6.65
CA LEU A 547 -9.17 -16.59 -5.92
C LEU A 547 -9.17 -16.93 -4.41
N PRO A 548 -8.02 -17.31 -3.81
CA PRO A 548 -7.97 -17.80 -2.43
C PRO A 548 -7.72 -16.68 -1.39
N PHE A 549 -8.14 -15.44 -1.68
CA PHE A 549 -7.93 -14.30 -0.80
C PHE A 549 -9.16 -13.39 -0.76
N ILE A 550 -9.23 -12.57 0.28
CA ILE A 550 -10.21 -11.48 0.38
C ILE A 550 -9.54 -10.19 -0.08
N GLU A 551 -10.18 -9.47 -0.98
CA GLU A 551 -9.78 -8.10 -1.30
C GLU A 551 -10.52 -7.13 -0.38
N HIS A 552 -9.79 -6.31 0.38
CA HIS A 552 -10.32 -5.20 1.15
C HIS A 552 -10.02 -3.90 0.40
N ASP A 553 -10.99 -3.38 -0.33
CA ASP A 553 -10.93 -2.06 -1.00
C ASP A 553 -11.49 -1.02 -0.04
N PHE A 554 -10.71 0.00 0.25
CA PHE A 554 -11.06 0.99 1.25
C PHE A 554 -10.98 2.41 0.72
N VAL A 555 -11.83 3.28 1.25
CA VAL A 555 -11.82 4.73 1.01
C VAL A 555 -11.74 5.42 2.36
N VAL A 556 -10.83 6.39 2.51
CA VAL A 556 -10.67 7.18 3.73
C VAL A 556 -10.61 8.66 3.38
N GLY A 557 -11.45 9.44 4.03
CA GLY A 557 -11.54 10.88 3.93
C GLY A 557 -12.81 11.37 3.22
N PRO A 558 -13.05 12.70 3.22
CA PRO A 558 -12.17 13.73 3.78
C PRO A 558 -12.03 13.62 5.30
N ILE A 559 -10.79 13.59 5.82
CA ILE A 559 -10.55 13.51 7.26
C ILE A 559 -10.97 14.84 7.90
N PRO A 560 -11.91 14.87 8.86
CA PRO A 560 -12.43 16.10 9.44
C PRO A 560 -11.42 16.73 10.37
N VAL A 561 -11.30 18.06 10.29
CA VAL A 561 -10.38 18.88 11.09
C VAL A 561 -11.06 20.10 11.72
N ASP A 562 -12.39 20.16 11.67
CA ASP A 562 -13.18 21.27 12.23
C ASP A 562 -13.04 21.37 13.75
N ASP A 563 -12.76 20.23 14.39
CA ASP A 563 -12.42 20.13 15.81
C ASP A 563 -10.99 20.59 16.13
N LYS A 564 -10.20 20.97 15.12
CA LYS A 564 -8.79 21.36 15.22
C LYS A 564 -7.89 20.23 15.75
N VAL A 565 -8.28 18.97 15.55
CA VAL A 565 -7.51 17.80 15.95
C VAL A 565 -7.02 17.05 14.71
N GLY A 566 -5.70 16.87 14.60
CA GLY A 566 -5.09 16.02 13.58
C GLY A 566 -5.40 14.55 13.82
N LYS A 567 -5.71 13.80 12.77
CA LYS A 567 -6.14 12.38 12.85
C LYS A 567 -5.34 11.50 11.92
N GLU A 568 -5.05 10.30 12.39
CA GLU A 568 -4.24 9.30 11.68
C GLU A 568 -5.04 7.99 11.65
N TYR A 569 -5.59 7.66 10.48
CA TYR A 569 -6.52 6.56 10.29
C TYR A 569 -5.76 5.26 10.06
N VAL A 570 -6.22 4.22 10.74
CA VAL A 570 -5.65 2.87 10.70
C VAL A 570 -6.74 1.84 10.43
N ILE A 571 -6.36 0.74 9.77
CA ILE A 571 -7.19 -0.46 9.65
C ILE A 571 -6.61 -1.50 10.59
N ARG A 572 -7.46 -2.06 11.46
CA ARG A 572 -7.09 -3.18 12.33
C ARG A 572 -7.68 -4.48 11.81
N TYR A 573 -6.83 -5.50 11.75
CA TYR A 573 -7.16 -6.89 11.48
C TYR A 573 -6.93 -7.68 12.76
N ASP A 574 -7.97 -7.80 13.59
CA ASP A 574 -7.88 -8.48 14.88
C ASP A 574 -8.29 -9.95 14.72
N THR A 575 -7.43 -10.86 15.19
CA THR A 575 -7.61 -12.31 15.06
C THR A 575 -7.34 -13.03 16.37
N ASN A 576 -7.63 -14.34 16.42
CA ASN A 576 -7.30 -15.20 17.56
C ASN A 576 -5.94 -15.91 17.42
N VAL A 577 -5.09 -15.51 16.46
CA VAL A 577 -3.76 -16.10 16.26
C VAL A 577 -2.83 -15.72 17.42
N GLY A 578 -2.20 -16.71 18.02
CA GLY A 578 -1.29 -16.50 19.15
C GLY A 578 0.12 -16.12 18.70
N ASN A 579 0.48 -14.83 18.78
CA ASN A 579 1.75 -14.34 18.24
C ASN A 579 2.78 -13.87 19.29
N ASP A 580 2.40 -13.74 20.57
CA ASP A 580 3.28 -13.38 21.69
C ASP A 580 4.11 -12.11 21.43
N GLY A 581 3.46 -11.10 20.82
CA GLY A 581 4.08 -9.83 20.43
C GLY A 581 5.04 -9.93 19.23
N VAL A 582 5.17 -11.08 18.59
CA VAL A 582 5.97 -11.27 17.37
C VAL A 582 5.13 -11.03 16.13
N PHE A 583 5.69 -10.31 15.16
CA PHE A 583 5.09 -10.12 13.84
C PHE A 583 6.20 -9.91 12.82
N PHE A 584 5.87 -9.88 11.54
CA PHE A 584 6.84 -9.88 10.46
C PHE A 584 6.49 -8.80 9.45
N THR A 585 7.47 -7.98 9.07
CA THR A 585 7.32 -6.98 8.00
C THR A 585 8.37 -7.20 6.93
N ASP A 586 8.04 -6.86 5.68
CA ASP A 586 9.01 -6.90 4.60
C ASP A 586 10.05 -5.76 4.70
N SER A 587 11.19 -5.96 4.07
CA SER A 587 12.24 -4.96 3.85
C SER A 587 12.33 -4.69 2.35
N ASN A 588 11.82 -3.53 1.94
CA ASN A 588 11.74 -3.07 0.54
C ASN A 588 11.10 -4.11 -0.41
N GLY A 589 10.12 -4.87 0.06
CA GLY A 589 9.40 -5.88 -0.70
C GLY A 589 10.14 -7.21 -0.87
N ARG A 590 11.29 -7.39 -0.19
CA ARG A 590 12.19 -8.54 -0.40
C ARG A 590 12.29 -9.45 0.83
N GLN A 591 13.24 -9.16 1.72
CA GLN A 591 13.46 -9.95 2.93
C GLN A 591 12.33 -9.73 3.91
N VAL A 592 12.02 -10.74 4.72
CA VAL A 592 11.06 -10.61 5.82
C VAL A 592 11.85 -10.49 7.11
N LEU A 593 11.56 -9.46 7.89
CA LEU A 593 12.22 -9.19 9.17
C LEU A 593 11.26 -9.50 10.31
N LYS A 594 11.75 -10.27 11.28
CA LYS A 594 11.04 -10.55 12.53
C LYS A 594 11.06 -9.31 13.41
N ARG A 595 9.89 -8.88 13.85
CA ARG A 595 9.66 -7.77 14.78
C ARG A 595 9.13 -8.34 16.08
N LYS A 596 9.45 -7.69 17.19
CA LYS A 596 8.90 -8.03 18.50
C LYS A 596 8.55 -6.77 19.27
N LEU A 597 7.31 -6.73 19.74
CA LEU A 597 6.73 -5.62 20.48
C LEU A 597 7.63 -5.27 21.68
N ASN A 598 8.01 -3.99 21.76
CA ASN A 598 8.85 -3.42 22.83
C ASN A 598 10.26 -4.03 22.94
N GLU A 599 10.80 -4.63 21.89
CA GLU A 599 12.13 -5.25 21.90
C GLU A 599 13.05 -4.73 20.78
N ARG A 600 14.36 -4.72 21.04
CA ARG A 600 15.41 -4.49 20.04
C ARG A 600 16.48 -5.56 20.19
N PRO A 601 16.97 -6.18 19.11
CA PRO A 601 17.94 -7.27 19.21
C PRO A 601 19.28 -6.88 19.88
N GLN A 602 19.65 -5.60 19.82
CA GLN A 602 21.01 -5.16 20.14
C GLN A 602 21.15 -4.39 21.46
N TRP A 603 20.06 -3.85 22.02
CA TRP A 603 20.13 -3.09 23.27
C TRP A 603 18.84 -3.21 24.08
N ASN A 604 18.96 -2.97 25.39
CA ASN A 604 17.81 -2.91 26.28
C ASN A 604 17.00 -1.65 25.96
N LEU A 605 15.81 -1.85 25.39
CA LEU A 605 14.94 -0.78 24.95
C LEU A 605 14.11 -0.23 26.12
N THR A 606 14.02 1.09 26.22
CA THR A 606 13.01 1.80 27.02
C THR A 606 12.32 2.80 26.11
N LEU A 607 11.00 2.67 25.95
CA LEU A 607 10.21 3.51 25.05
C LEU A 607 9.49 4.59 25.84
N ALA A 608 9.72 5.86 25.49
CA ALA A 608 8.83 6.95 25.89
C ALA A 608 7.54 6.96 25.05
N GLU A 609 7.61 6.50 23.80
CA GLU A 609 6.47 6.37 22.88
C GLU A 609 6.29 4.89 22.47
N PRO A 610 5.59 4.07 23.27
CA PRO A 610 5.45 2.64 23.03
C PRO A 610 4.61 2.30 21.79
N ILE A 611 3.76 3.19 21.33
CA ILE A 611 2.98 2.98 20.11
C ILE A 611 3.85 3.27 18.89
N ALA A 612 4.31 4.51 18.73
CA ALA A 612 5.11 4.94 17.58
C ALA A 612 6.44 4.17 17.46
N GLY A 613 7.05 3.80 18.59
CA GLY A 613 8.28 3.01 18.63
C GLY A 613 8.14 1.56 18.19
N ASN A 614 6.92 1.06 17.92
CA ASN A 614 6.67 -0.28 17.38
C ASN A 614 6.07 -0.28 15.98
N TYR A 615 6.01 0.87 15.32
CA TYR A 615 5.67 0.96 13.91
C TYR A 615 6.89 0.66 13.03
N TYR A 616 6.65 -0.07 11.94
CA TYR A 616 7.64 -0.45 10.94
C TYR A 616 7.11 -0.18 9.54
N PRO A 617 7.99 0.04 8.55
CA PRO A 617 7.54 0.16 7.17
C PRO A 617 7.04 -1.20 6.67
N VAL A 618 5.91 -1.18 5.97
CA VAL A 618 5.32 -2.30 5.24
C VAL A 618 5.24 -1.87 3.78
N THR A 619 6.01 -2.50 2.90
CA THR A 619 6.07 -2.10 1.48
C THR A 619 5.54 -3.14 0.51
N SER A 620 5.31 -4.36 1.00
CA SER A 620 4.63 -5.44 0.27
C SER A 620 3.72 -6.29 1.17
N LYS A 621 4.15 -6.63 2.40
CA LYS A 621 3.37 -7.49 3.29
C LYS A 621 3.73 -7.38 4.76
N VAL A 622 2.72 -7.57 5.60
CA VAL A 622 2.85 -7.79 7.04
C VAL A 622 2.10 -9.07 7.42
N PHE A 623 2.63 -9.85 8.35
CA PHE A 623 1.92 -11.00 8.87
C PHE A 623 2.25 -11.30 10.33
N LEU A 624 1.37 -12.06 10.96
CA LEU A 624 1.60 -12.75 12.22
C LEU A 624 1.19 -14.21 12.07
N GLU A 625 1.76 -15.07 12.89
CA GLU A 625 1.52 -16.50 12.82
C GLU A 625 1.63 -17.17 14.18
N ASP A 626 0.93 -18.28 14.32
CA ASP A 626 1.17 -19.31 15.32
C ASP A 626 1.64 -20.61 14.63
N GLY A 627 1.68 -21.74 15.35
CA GLY A 627 2.13 -23.00 14.78
C GLY A 627 1.24 -23.58 13.66
N HIS A 628 0.04 -23.04 13.43
CA HIS A 628 -0.97 -23.60 12.52
C HIS A 628 -1.54 -22.57 11.54
N THR A 629 -1.65 -21.31 11.94
CA THR A 629 -2.32 -20.24 11.19
C THR A 629 -1.38 -19.05 11.03
N ARG A 630 -1.22 -18.58 9.79
CA ARG A 630 -0.61 -17.30 9.44
C ARG A 630 -1.67 -16.41 8.79
N ILE A 631 -1.78 -15.18 9.29
CA ILE A 631 -2.61 -14.14 8.69
C ILE A 631 -1.71 -13.10 8.07
N THR A 632 -1.82 -12.96 6.75
CA THR A 632 -0.98 -12.07 5.93
C THR A 632 -1.82 -11.02 5.26
N VAL A 633 -1.42 -9.75 5.43
CA VAL A 633 -1.97 -8.61 4.72
C VAL A 633 -0.96 -8.15 3.67
N LEU A 634 -1.37 -8.17 2.40
CA LEU A 634 -0.60 -7.61 1.29
C LEU A 634 -1.09 -6.19 1.01
N VAL A 635 -0.17 -5.25 0.81
CA VAL A 635 -0.45 -3.82 0.62
C VAL A 635 -0.20 -3.38 -0.83
N ASP A 636 -1.00 -2.44 -1.35
CA ASP A 636 -0.86 -1.89 -2.71
C ASP A 636 0.13 -0.69 -2.78
N ARG A 637 0.58 -0.19 -1.64
CA ARG A 637 1.51 0.93 -1.46
C ARG A 637 2.31 0.75 -0.17
N SER A 638 3.30 1.63 0.08
CA SER A 638 4.00 1.65 1.36
C SER A 638 3.12 2.24 2.47
N GLU A 639 3.15 1.61 3.64
CA GLU A 639 2.36 2.00 4.82
C GLU A 639 3.17 1.77 6.11
N GLY A 640 2.76 2.42 7.19
CA GLY A 640 3.23 2.11 8.55
C GLY A 640 2.39 0.99 9.16
N GLY A 641 3.03 -0.08 9.62
CA GLY A 641 2.36 -1.24 10.21
C GLY A 641 2.95 -1.71 11.52
N THR A 642 2.13 -2.38 12.34
CA THR A 642 2.52 -2.89 13.66
C THR A 642 1.60 -4.04 14.14
N SER A 643 1.95 -4.64 15.28
CA SER A 643 1.12 -5.53 16.09
C SER A 643 1.21 -5.12 17.56
N LEU A 644 0.30 -4.24 18.00
CA LEU A 644 0.28 -3.68 19.37
C LEU A 644 -0.43 -4.58 20.38
N VAL A 645 -1.26 -5.51 19.90
CA VAL A 645 -2.05 -6.44 20.72
C VAL A 645 -1.95 -7.85 20.16
N GLN A 646 -2.20 -8.85 21.01
CA GLN A 646 -2.18 -10.25 20.59
C GLN A 646 -3.14 -10.49 19.43
N GLY A 647 -2.66 -11.13 18.37
CA GLY A 647 -3.43 -11.48 17.18
C GLY A 647 -3.88 -10.29 16.32
N GLY A 648 -3.47 -9.06 16.64
CA GLY A 648 -3.84 -7.85 15.90
C GLY A 648 -2.75 -7.38 14.95
N ILE A 649 -3.11 -7.09 13.70
CA ILE A 649 -2.30 -6.29 12.76
C ILE A 649 -2.96 -4.93 12.60
N GLU A 650 -2.19 -3.86 12.74
CA GLU A 650 -2.63 -2.49 12.48
C GLU A 650 -1.81 -1.89 11.33
N LEU A 651 -2.49 -1.29 10.36
CA LEU A 651 -1.90 -0.59 9.21
C LEU A 651 -2.45 0.84 9.15
N MET A 652 -1.56 1.83 9.18
CA MET A 652 -1.92 3.23 9.01
C MET A 652 -2.02 3.56 7.53
N VAL A 653 -3.20 4.03 7.11
CA VAL A 653 -3.56 4.19 5.69
C VAL A 653 -3.74 5.63 5.24
N HIS A 654 -4.02 6.55 6.17
CA HIS A 654 -4.13 7.99 5.87
C HIS A 654 -3.88 8.85 7.10
N ARG A 655 -3.34 10.05 6.90
CA ARG A 655 -3.00 11.00 7.97
C ARG A 655 -3.33 12.42 7.52
N ARG A 656 -3.95 13.20 8.40
CA ARG A 656 -4.17 14.62 8.19
C ARG A 656 -3.89 15.37 9.49
N LEU A 657 -2.84 16.18 9.48
CA LEU A 657 -2.26 16.84 10.65
C LEU A 657 -2.29 18.36 10.48
N LEU A 658 -2.35 19.07 11.60
CA LEU A 658 -2.54 20.52 11.63
C LEU A 658 -1.30 21.28 12.14
N HIS A 659 -0.23 20.56 12.46
CA HIS A 659 1.02 21.10 12.97
C HIS A 659 2.21 20.53 12.20
N ASP A 660 3.27 21.33 12.10
CA ASP A 660 4.59 20.90 11.65
C ASP A 660 5.34 20.25 12.82
N ASP A 661 6.12 19.21 12.54
CA ASP A 661 6.91 18.48 13.55
C ASP A 661 8.29 19.12 13.81
N ALA A 662 8.61 20.23 13.13
CA ALA A 662 9.83 21.03 13.25
C ALA A 662 11.14 20.29 12.88
N PHE A 663 11.08 19.43 11.85
CA PHE A 663 12.25 18.74 11.28
C PHE A 663 12.70 19.26 9.91
N GLY A 664 12.15 20.41 9.46
CA GLY A 664 12.73 21.19 8.34
C GLY A 664 11.72 21.60 7.26
N VAL A 665 10.59 20.89 7.12
CA VAL A 665 9.58 21.16 6.07
C VAL A 665 8.87 22.49 6.28
N GLY A 666 8.52 22.80 7.52
CA GLY A 666 7.84 24.04 7.90
C GLY A 666 6.40 24.11 7.40
N GLU A 667 5.75 22.95 7.19
CA GLU A 667 4.35 22.82 6.77
C GLU A 667 3.72 21.61 7.47
N ALA A 668 2.47 21.74 7.89
CA ALA A 668 1.70 20.60 8.39
C ALA A 668 1.31 19.67 7.23
N LEU A 669 1.23 18.36 7.50
CA LEU A 669 0.70 17.37 6.55
C LEU A 669 -0.84 17.50 6.44
N ASN A 670 -1.31 18.51 5.69
CA ASN A 670 -2.72 18.87 5.57
C ASN A 670 -3.17 18.89 4.10
N GLU A 671 -3.13 17.73 3.45
CA GLU A 671 -3.43 17.62 2.02
C GLU A 671 -4.89 17.92 1.71
N VAL A 672 -5.12 18.72 0.66
CA VAL A 672 -6.45 19.11 0.20
C VAL A 672 -6.58 18.95 -1.31
N ALA A 673 -7.78 18.58 -1.77
CA ALA A 673 -8.16 18.54 -3.18
C ALA A 673 -9.52 19.20 -3.37
N GLN A 674 -9.63 20.13 -4.32
CA GLN A 674 -10.84 20.92 -4.58
C GLN A 674 -11.43 21.64 -3.34
N GLY A 675 -10.58 22.03 -2.38
CA GLY A 675 -10.99 22.73 -1.16
C GLY A 675 -11.41 21.82 0.00
N GLU A 676 -11.45 20.51 -0.21
CA GLU A 676 -11.73 19.50 0.82
C GLU A 676 -10.47 18.71 1.18
N GLY A 677 -10.46 18.03 2.34
CA GLY A 677 -9.37 17.12 2.70
C GLY A 677 -9.21 16.00 1.67
N LEU A 678 -7.96 15.67 1.32
CA LEU A 678 -7.68 14.64 0.32
C LEU A 678 -8.32 13.29 0.73
N VAL A 679 -9.00 12.66 -0.23
CA VAL A 679 -9.58 11.32 -0.08
C VAL A 679 -8.63 10.28 -0.66
N VAL A 680 -8.36 9.24 0.11
CA VAL A 680 -7.48 8.14 -0.27
C VAL A 680 -8.32 6.90 -0.52
N ARG A 681 -8.13 6.26 -1.66
CA ARG A 681 -8.61 4.89 -1.92
C ARG A 681 -7.42 3.96 -2.02
N GLY A 682 -7.49 2.82 -1.36
CA GLY A 682 -6.46 1.80 -1.36
C GLY A 682 -7.01 0.40 -1.26
N ARG A 683 -6.12 -0.58 -1.27
CA ARG A 683 -6.50 -1.99 -1.32
C ARG A 683 -5.51 -2.87 -0.59
N HIS A 684 -6.05 -3.74 0.25
CA HIS A 684 -5.33 -4.86 0.86
C HIS A 684 -5.83 -6.19 0.31
N ARG A 685 -4.96 -7.21 0.29
CA ARG A 685 -5.36 -8.60 0.10
C ARG A 685 -5.03 -9.40 1.34
N LEU A 686 -6.03 -10.07 1.91
CA LEU A 686 -5.90 -10.86 3.12
C LEU A 686 -5.83 -12.35 2.79
N LEU A 687 -4.80 -13.01 3.28
CA LEU A 687 -4.54 -14.45 3.15
C LEU A 687 -4.54 -15.10 4.54
N ASN A 688 -5.10 -16.30 4.62
CA ASN A 688 -5.03 -17.17 5.80
C ASN A 688 -4.44 -18.49 5.35
N LEU A 689 -3.29 -18.85 5.90
CA LEU A 689 -2.48 -19.96 5.41
C LEU A 689 -1.84 -20.77 6.53
N ASN A 690 -1.41 -21.99 6.22
CA ASN A 690 -0.56 -22.82 7.07
C ASN A 690 0.91 -22.41 6.89
N PRO A 691 1.58 -21.89 7.93
CA PRO A 691 2.99 -21.54 7.82
C PRO A 691 3.90 -22.76 7.55
N ASN A 692 3.42 -23.98 7.81
CA ASN A 692 4.16 -25.22 7.54
C ASN A 692 3.88 -25.82 6.15
N ASP A 693 2.93 -25.26 5.38
CA ASP A 693 2.66 -25.71 4.01
C ASP A 693 3.55 -24.92 3.02
N GLU A 694 4.49 -25.62 2.38
CA GLU A 694 5.42 -25.01 1.42
C GLU A 694 4.69 -24.42 0.20
N GLN A 695 3.58 -25.03 -0.24
CA GLN A 695 2.82 -24.55 -1.40
C GLN A 695 2.02 -23.30 -1.07
N GLU A 696 1.42 -23.23 0.12
CA GLU A 696 0.71 -22.02 0.57
C GLU A 696 1.67 -20.85 0.79
N THR A 697 2.81 -21.09 1.46
CA THR A 697 3.83 -20.05 1.69
C THR A 697 4.51 -19.58 0.39
N LEU A 698 4.68 -20.47 -0.59
CA LEU A 698 5.10 -20.10 -1.95
C LEU A 698 4.05 -19.24 -2.66
N SER A 699 2.78 -19.62 -2.55
CA SER A 699 1.65 -18.88 -3.15
C SER A 699 1.52 -17.47 -2.57
N GLU A 700 1.70 -17.30 -1.25
CA GLU A 700 1.76 -15.98 -0.60
C GLU A 700 2.83 -15.07 -1.23
N LYS A 701 4.06 -15.57 -1.40
CA LYS A 701 5.16 -14.81 -2.04
C LYS A 701 4.80 -14.43 -3.47
N LYS A 702 4.12 -15.32 -4.20
CA LYS A 702 3.64 -15.07 -5.56
C LYS A 702 2.53 -14.02 -5.61
N TYR A 703 1.59 -14.03 -4.66
CA TYR A 703 0.53 -13.03 -4.55
C TYR A 703 1.06 -11.65 -4.11
N ALA A 704 2.09 -11.61 -3.27
CA ALA A 704 2.78 -10.36 -2.94
C ALA A 704 3.36 -9.70 -4.22
N LEU A 705 4.03 -10.48 -5.08
CA LEU A 705 4.53 -9.98 -6.37
C LEU A 705 3.39 -9.61 -7.34
N GLN A 706 2.28 -10.36 -7.36
CA GLN A 706 1.10 -10.00 -8.16
C GLN A 706 0.44 -8.70 -7.70
N THR A 707 0.51 -8.38 -6.41
CA THR A 707 -0.01 -7.12 -5.83
C THR A 707 0.93 -5.95 -6.15
N HIS A 708 2.24 -6.18 -6.16
CA HIS A 708 3.20 -5.15 -6.56
C HIS A 708 3.14 -4.85 -8.07
N TYR A 709 3.05 -5.89 -8.90
CA TYR A 709 3.03 -5.80 -10.36
C TYR A 709 1.67 -6.20 -10.94
N GLU A 710 0.60 -5.54 -10.48
CA GLU A 710 -0.74 -5.79 -11.02
C GLU A 710 -0.79 -5.51 -12.52
N PRO A 711 -1.66 -6.25 -13.26
CA PRO A 711 -1.87 -6.01 -14.67
C PRO A 711 -2.29 -4.58 -14.99
N ILE A 712 -1.75 -4.04 -16.08
CA ILE A 712 -2.08 -2.69 -16.56
C ILE A 712 -3.24 -2.80 -17.54
N VAL A 713 -4.25 -1.97 -17.36
CA VAL A 713 -5.48 -1.98 -18.16
C VAL A 713 -5.55 -0.72 -19.02
N PHE A 714 -5.75 -0.92 -20.32
CA PHE A 714 -6.03 0.12 -21.29
C PHE A 714 -7.42 -0.07 -21.88
N VAL A 715 -8.07 1.03 -22.23
CA VAL A 715 -9.37 1.00 -22.91
C VAL A 715 -9.26 1.77 -24.22
N SER A 716 -9.79 1.21 -25.30
CA SER A 716 -9.83 1.87 -26.61
C SER A 716 -11.21 1.79 -27.21
N LYS A 717 -11.66 2.90 -27.80
CA LYS A 717 -12.84 2.91 -28.67
C LYS A 717 -12.67 1.90 -29.79
N ALA A 718 -13.75 1.20 -30.14
CA ALA A 718 -13.71 0.12 -31.13
C ALA A 718 -14.84 0.23 -32.16
N GLU A 719 -15.54 1.35 -32.27
CA GLU A 719 -16.62 1.54 -33.27
C GLU A 719 -16.13 1.48 -34.72
N HIS A 720 -14.85 1.73 -34.94
CA HIS A 720 -14.21 1.72 -36.26
C HIS A 720 -13.85 0.30 -36.75
N ILE A 721 -14.02 -0.74 -35.92
CA ILE A 721 -13.70 -2.13 -36.24
C ILE A 721 -14.91 -3.05 -35.97
N SER A 722 -15.21 -3.95 -36.90
CA SER A 722 -16.23 -4.99 -36.67
C SER A 722 -15.71 -6.06 -35.72
N TYR A 723 -16.61 -6.76 -35.02
CA TYR A 723 -16.23 -7.87 -34.15
C TYR A 723 -15.50 -8.98 -34.93
N GLU A 724 -15.93 -9.28 -36.15
CA GLU A 724 -15.31 -10.28 -37.02
C GLU A 724 -13.92 -9.85 -37.51
N SER A 725 -13.71 -8.55 -37.75
CA SER A 725 -12.39 -8.01 -38.06
C SER A 725 -11.48 -8.03 -36.84
N TRP A 726 -12.03 -7.74 -35.65
CA TRP A 726 -11.29 -7.78 -34.40
C TRP A 726 -10.81 -9.20 -34.09
N LEU A 727 -11.64 -10.23 -34.27
CA LEU A 727 -11.26 -11.64 -34.06
C LEU A 727 -10.10 -12.11 -34.96
N LYS A 728 -9.83 -11.43 -36.08
CA LYS A 728 -8.68 -11.74 -36.97
C LYS A 728 -7.37 -11.14 -36.47
N LEU A 729 -7.40 -10.26 -35.47
CA LEU A 729 -6.22 -9.68 -34.84
C LEU A 729 -5.57 -10.67 -33.87
N SER A 730 -4.31 -10.42 -33.52
CA SER A 730 -3.57 -11.16 -32.50
C SER A 730 -3.90 -10.64 -31.10
N ASN A 731 -5.16 -10.78 -30.68
CA ASN A 731 -5.68 -10.27 -29.39
C ASN A 731 -5.16 -11.00 -28.14
N CYS A 732 -4.28 -11.99 -28.32
CA CYS A 732 -3.62 -12.71 -27.24
C CYS A 732 -2.14 -12.93 -27.62
N PHE A 733 -1.26 -12.13 -27.05
CA PHE A 733 0.19 -12.24 -27.24
C PHE A 733 0.84 -12.82 -25.99
N LYS A 734 1.78 -13.77 -26.15
CA LYS A 734 2.55 -14.38 -25.05
C LYS A 734 4.02 -14.04 -25.25
N GLY A 735 4.61 -13.25 -24.36
CA GLY A 735 6.01 -12.81 -24.48
C GLY A 735 7.02 -13.88 -24.08
N MET A 736 6.65 -14.80 -23.18
CA MET A 736 7.57 -15.81 -22.67
C MET A 736 6.87 -17.10 -22.21
N LYS A 737 7.68 -18.14 -21.99
CA LYS A 737 7.31 -19.35 -21.24
C LYS A 737 7.19 -19.01 -19.74
N GLN A 738 6.41 -19.80 -19.02
CA GLN A 738 6.27 -19.61 -17.56
C GLN A 738 7.59 -19.88 -16.86
N LEU A 739 8.00 -18.94 -16.00
CA LEU A 739 9.16 -19.09 -15.13
C LEU A 739 8.94 -20.20 -14.09
N PRO A 740 10.02 -20.86 -13.65
CA PRO A 740 9.96 -21.75 -12.48
C PRO A 740 9.41 -21.02 -11.26
N ASP A 741 8.70 -21.74 -10.40
CA ASP A 741 8.26 -21.18 -9.13
C ASP A 741 9.48 -20.77 -8.28
N GLY A 742 9.36 -19.61 -7.63
CA GLY A 742 10.48 -18.99 -6.92
C GLY A 742 11.30 -17.99 -7.73
N VAL A 743 11.07 -17.88 -9.05
CA VAL A 743 11.84 -16.97 -9.92
C VAL A 743 10.97 -15.82 -10.44
N HIS A 744 11.51 -14.60 -10.38
CA HIS A 744 10.89 -13.41 -10.92
C HIS A 744 11.83 -12.69 -11.89
N LEU A 745 11.29 -12.26 -13.04
CA LEU A 745 11.99 -11.41 -14.01
C LEU A 745 11.85 -9.95 -13.54
N LEU A 746 12.91 -9.41 -12.93
CA LEU A 746 12.95 -8.05 -12.41
C LEU A 746 13.19 -7.00 -13.48
N THR A 747 13.92 -7.35 -14.55
CA THR A 747 14.26 -6.39 -15.60
C THR A 747 14.41 -7.11 -16.93
N LEU A 748 13.73 -6.57 -17.95
CA LEU A 748 13.99 -6.79 -19.37
C LEU A 748 13.99 -5.42 -20.04
N GLU A 749 15.15 -4.93 -20.45
CA GLU A 749 15.25 -3.64 -21.13
C GLU A 749 16.38 -3.59 -22.16
N ILE A 750 16.26 -2.66 -23.11
CA ILE A 750 17.34 -2.35 -24.06
C ILE A 750 18.51 -1.72 -23.30
N TRP A 751 19.70 -2.23 -23.54
CA TRP A 751 20.97 -1.77 -22.99
C TRP A 751 21.98 -1.55 -24.11
N ARG A 752 21.96 -0.34 -24.68
CA ARG A 752 22.67 0.00 -25.92
C ARG A 752 22.20 -0.89 -27.07
N ASP A 753 23.09 -1.62 -27.72
CA ASP A 753 22.84 -2.60 -28.77
C ASP A 753 22.48 -4.01 -28.25
N LYS A 754 22.35 -4.18 -26.92
CA LYS A 754 22.11 -5.45 -26.22
C LYS A 754 20.84 -5.37 -25.37
N ILE A 755 20.52 -6.43 -24.63
CA ILE A 755 19.50 -6.40 -23.58
C ILE A 755 20.10 -6.61 -22.19
N LEU A 756 19.48 -5.98 -21.20
CA LEU A 756 19.76 -6.18 -19.78
C LEU A 756 18.67 -7.07 -19.18
N LEU A 757 19.09 -8.15 -18.53
CA LEU A 757 18.24 -9.13 -17.88
C LEU A 757 18.56 -9.21 -16.39
N ARG A 758 17.54 -9.17 -15.54
CA ARG A 758 17.67 -9.45 -14.10
C ARG A 758 16.67 -10.49 -13.65
N PHE A 759 17.16 -11.51 -12.97
CA PHE A 759 16.33 -12.54 -12.34
C PHE A 759 16.56 -12.53 -10.84
N GLU A 760 15.47 -12.63 -10.10
CA GLU A 760 15.46 -12.79 -8.65
C GLU A 760 14.94 -14.18 -8.28
N ASN A 761 15.62 -14.83 -7.34
CA ASN A 761 15.06 -15.93 -6.59
C ASN A 761 14.46 -15.42 -5.28
N TYR A 762 13.14 -15.43 -5.16
CA TYR A 762 12.43 -14.92 -3.98
C TYR A 762 12.18 -15.99 -2.90
N ILE A 763 12.64 -17.23 -3.11
CA ILE A 763 12.50 -18.35 -2.16
C ILE A 763 13.83 -18.72 -1.49
N ASP A 764 13.74 -19.65 -0.56
CA ASP A 764 14.80 -20.03 0.40
C ASP A 764 15.57 -21.28 -0.06
N ARG A 765 15.55 -21.58 -1.36
CA ARG A 765 16.25 -22.71 -2.01
C ARG A 765 16.75 -22.32 -3.39
N ALA A 766 17.78 -22.99 -3.91
CA ALA A 766 18.31 -22.71 -5.24
C ALA A 766 17.33 -23.12 -6.35
N VAL A 767 17.28 -22.34 -7.44
CA VAL A 767 16.44 -22.61 -8.61
C VAL A 767 17.25 -22.40 -9.90
N GLN A 768 17.16 -23.33 -10.84
CA GLN A 768 17.77 -23.18 -12.16
C GLN A 768 16.78 -22.52 -13.14
N VAL A 769 17.28 -21.60 -13.96
CA VAL A 769 16.52 -20.85 -14.96
C VAL A 769 17.16 -21.06 -16.33
N ASP A 770 16.32 -21.35 -17.32
CA ASP A 770 16.68 -21.30 -18.73
C ASP A 770 16.49 -19.85 -19.22
N LEU A 771 17.51 -19.26 -19.83
CA LEU A 771 17.43 -17.89 -20.36
C LEU A 771 16.73 -17.85 -21.73
N ASN A 772 16.58 -18.99 -22.43
CA ASN A 772 15.79 -19.13 -23.67
C ASN A 772 14.28 -19.26 -23.41
N ILE A 773 13.75 -18.35 -22.59
CA ILE A 773 12.34 -18.32 -22.16
C ILE A 773 11.46 -17.40 -22.99
N PHE A 774 12.04 -16.44 -23.71
CA PHE A 774 11.29 -15.46 -24.49
C PHE A 774 10.83 -16.05 -25.82
N ASN A 775 9.62 -15.69 -26.26
CA ASN A 775 9.05 -16.18 -27.52
C ASN A 775 9.48 -15.30 -28.71
N THR A 776 9.66 -13.99 -28.50
CA THR A 776 10.05 -13.04 -29.56
C THR A 776 11.55 -12.74 -29.60
N ILE A 777 12.32 -13.23 -28.62
CA ILE A 777 13.74 -12.94 -28.47
C ILE A 777 14.51 -14.25 -28.49
N LYS A 778 15.57 -14.32 -29.29
CA LYS A 778 16.57 -15.39 -29.27
C LYS A 778 17.86 -14.85 -28.67
N ILE A 779 18.25 -15.37 -27.51
CA ILE A 779 19.51 -15.01 -26.86
C ILE A 779 20.66 -15.76 -27.55
N LYS A 780 21.73 -15.03 -27.89
CA LYS A 780 22.95 -15.58 -28.51
C LYS A 780 24.03 -15.90 -27.49
N SER A 781 24.24 -14.99 -26.55
CA SER A 781 25.24 -15.11 -25.50
C SER A 781 24.85 -14.20 -24.33
N VAL A 782 25.37 -14.52 -23.15
CA VAL A 782 25.17 -13.72 -21.94
C VAL A 782 26.50 -13.51 -21.22
N LYS A 783 26.64 -12.35 -20.57
CA LYS A 783 27.75 -12.07 -19.65
C LYS A 783 27.20 -11.47 -18.35
N GLU A 784 27.64 -12.02 -17.22
CA GLU A 784 27.19 -11.58 -15.91
C GLU A 784 27.92 -10.31 -15.43
N THR A 785 27.19 -9.46 -14.72
CA THR A 785 27.65 -8.16 -14.23
C THR A 785 27.17 -7.92 -12.80
N THR A 786 27.74 -6.92 -12.14
CA THR A 786 27.20 -6.37 -10.89
C THR A 786 25.75 -5.89 -11.07
N LEU A 787 25.01 -5.69 -9.97
CA LEU A 787 23.59 -5.31 -10.03
C LEU A 787 23.32 -4.03 -10.86
N ALA A 788 24.23 -3.07 -10.78
CA ALA A 788 24.16 -1.79 -11.51
C ALA A 788 24.54 -1.91 -13.01
N ALA A 789 24.92 -3.10 -13.47
CA ALA A 789 25.37 -3.36 -14.84
C ALA A 789 26.57 -2.48 -15.29
N ASN A 790 27.41 -2.06 -14.34
CA ASN A 790 28.53 -1.14 -14.57
C ASN A 790 29.92 -1.82 -14.50
N GLN A 791 29.99 -3.07 -14.04
CA GLN A 791 31.24 -3.83 -13.93
C GLN A 791 31.00 -5.31 -14.19
N TRP A 792 31.88 -5.99 -14.92
CA TRP A 792 31.78 -7.45 -15.09
C TRP A 792 31.98 -8.16 -13.76
N LEU A 793 31.22 -9.24 -13.52
CA LEU A 793 31.32 -9.95 -12.23
C LEU A 793 32.71 -10.56 -12.03
N GLU A 794 33.36 -11.00 -13.12
CA GLU A 794 34.74 -11.55 -13.09
C GLU A 794 35.79 -10.53 -12.64
N ASP A 795 35.54 -9.23 -12.86
CA ASP A 795 36.44 -8.14 -12.49
C ASP A 795 36.14 -7.60 -11.08
N HIS A 796 35.07 -8.07 -10.43
CA HIS A 796 34.65 -7.58 -9.13
C HIS A 796 35.44 -8.23 -7.99
N THR A 797 36.06 -7.40 -7.16
CA THR A 797 36.83 -7.84 -5.98
C THR A 797 36.13 -7.41 -4.69
N LYS A 798 35.77 -8.39 -3.85
CA LYS A 798 35.18 -8.13 -2.52
C LYS A 798 36.28 -8.08 -1.46
N TRP A 799 36.26 -7.08 -0.59
CA TRP A 799 37.14 -7.05 0.58
C TRP A 799 36.65 -8.02 1.67
N ASN A 800 37.58 -8.77 2.25
CA ASN A 800 37.33 -9.60 3.42
C ASN A 800 37.61 -8.80 4.70
N TRP A 801 36.77 -8.92 5.71
CA TRP A 801 36.92 -8.21 6.98
C TRP A 801 37.08 -9.19 8.14
N ASN A 802 37.89 -8.83 9.15
CA ASN A 802 37.91 -9.59 10.39
C ASN A 802 36.66 -9.21 11.19
N ILE A 803 35.90 -10.20 11.63
CA ILE A 803 34.61 -9.99 12.32
C ILE A 803 34.58 -10.74 13.65
N GLU A 804 33.87 -10.19 14.63
CA GLU A 804 33.78 -10.76 15.99
C GLU A 804 32.93 -12.04 16.08
N GLY A 805 31.94 -12.15 15.20
CA GLY A 805 31.08 -13.33 15.10
C GLY A 805 30.73 -13.58 13.64
N GLU A 806 30.54 -14.84 13.27
CA GLU A 806 30.07 -15.16 11.94
C GLU A 806 28.63 -14.68 11.75
N PHE A 807 28.32 -14.25 10.53
CA PHE A 807 26.93 -14.06 10.14
C PHE A 807 26.23 -15.41 10.24
N GLN A 808 25.08 -15.49 10.91
CA GLN A 808 24.19 -16.65 10.74
C GLN A 808 23.78 -16.70 9.27
N ASN A 809 24.46 -17.54 8.48
CA ASN A 809 24.07 -17.84 7.12
C ASN A 809 22.90 -18.81 7.18
N SER A 810 21.69 -18.33 6.90
CA SER A 810 20.57 -19.20 6.52
C SER A 810 20.80 -19.89 5.16
N ASP A 811 21.84 -19.47 4.42
CA ASP A 811 22.09 -19.85 3.02
C ASP A 811 22.93 -21.12 2.84
N SER A 812 23.11 -21.95 3.88
CA SER A 812 23.77 -23.25 3.73
C SER A 812 22.83 -24.27 3.06
N GLN A 813 22.65 -24.15 1.75
CA GLN A 813 22.08 -25.22 0.91
C GLN A 813 23.21 -25.94 0.15
N PRO A 814 23.07 -27.25 -0.12
CA PRO A 814 24.13 -28.08 -0.70
C PRO A 814 24.51 -27.62 -2.12
N ASN A 815 25.75 -27.94 -2.51
CA ASN A 815 26.38 -27.69 -3.81
C ASN A 815 25.40 -27.24 -4.92
N PRO A 816 25.40 -25.94 -5.29
CA PRO A 816 24.53 -25.46 -6.35
C PRO A 816 24.80 -26.24 -7.63
N ILE A 817 23.73 -26.52 -8.40
CA ILE A 817 23.87 -27.04 -9.77
C ILE A 817 24.81 -26.07 -10.51
N PRO A 818 25.93 -26.55 -11.09
CA PRO A 818 26.86 -25.68 -11.79
C PRO A 818 26.13 -24.88 -12.86
N ASP A 819 26.53 -23.62 -13.02
CA ASP A 819 26.06 -22.83 -14.16
C ASP A 819 26.55 -23.46 -15.46
N ASP A 820 25.71 -23.41 -16.49
CA ASP A 820 26.11 -23.67 -17.86
C ASP A 820 25.60 -22.52 -18.73
N LEU A 821 26.34 -21.41 -18.67
CA LEU A 821 26.00 -20.21 -19.44
C LEU A 821 26.22 -20.43 -20.95
N SER A 822 27.03 -21.42 -21.36
CA SER A 822 27.11 -21.85 -22.76
C SER A 822 25.78 -22.41 -23.26
N ASP A 823 25.08 -23.17 -22.41
CA ASP A 823 23.72 -23.66 -22.66
C ASP A 823 22.63 -22.68 -22.21
N LEU A 824 22.99 -21.45 -21.86
CA LEU A 824 22.07 -20.40 -21.40
C LEU A 824 21.25 -20.79 -20.17
N LYS A 825 21.84 -21.60 -19.27
CA LYS A 825 21.24 -22.00 -17.99
C LYS A 825 21.99 -21.38 -16.83
N CYS A 826 21.26 -20.76 -15.91
CA CYS A 826 21.84 -20.16 -14.71
C CYS A 826 21.15 -20.65 -13.44
N THR A 827 21.92 -20.89 -12.39
CA THR A 827 21.43 -21.23 -11.06
C THR A 827 21.36 -19.97 -10.21
N LEU A 828 20.19 -19.69 -9.63
CA LEU A 828 19.98 -18.62 -8.67
C LEU A 828 19.95 -19.22 -7.27
N LYS A 829 20.90 -18.83 -6.41
CA LYS A 829 20.87 -19.18 -4.98
C LYS A 829 19.66 -18.53 -4.30
N ALA A 830 19.31 -19.03 -3.11
CA ALA A 830 18.25 -18.43 -2.30
C ALA A 830 18.44 -16.90 -2.19
N LYS A 831 17.37 -16.14 -2.38
CA LYS A 831 17.35 -14.66 -2.30
C LYS A 831 18.27 -13.91 -3.28
N GLN A 832 18.96 -14.62 -4.18
CA GLN A 832 19.93 -14.01 -5.08
C GLN A 832 19.25 -13.26 -6.23
N ILE A 833 19.82 -12.10 -6.58
CA ILE A 833 19.60 -11.45 -7.88
C ILE A 833 20.84 -11.64 -8.73
N ARG A 834 20.67 -12.06 -9.98
CA ARG A 834 21.74 -12.08 -10.99
C ARG A 834 21.38 -11.15 -12.14
N THR A 835 22.40 -10.47 -12.66
CA THR A 835 22.26 -9.46 -13.72
C THR A 835 23.11 -9.84 -14.91
N PHE A 836 22.52 -9.88 -16.09
CA PHE A 836 23.17 -10.30 -17.33
C PHE A 836 23.00 -9.24 -18.42
N ILE A 837 24.05 -9.03 -19.20
CA ILE A 837 23.98 -8.34 -20.48
C ILE A 837 24.01 -9.41 -21.57
N ALA A 838 23.03 -9.39 -22.48
CA ALA A 838 22.85 -10.44 -23.48
C ALA A 838 22.84 -9.90 -24.91
N ASP A 839 23.54 -10.59 -25.80
CA ASP A 839 23.38 -10.45 -27.24
C ASP A 839 22.12 -11.19 -27.68
N TYR A 840 21.34 -10.58 -28.58
CA TYR A 840 20.04 -11.12 -28.97
C TYR A 840 19.71 -10.88 -30.44
N GLU A 841 18.73 -11.64 -30.92
CA GLU A 841 18.02 -11.45 -32.18
C GLU A 841 16.51 -11.46 -31.91
N LEU A 842 15.75 -10.73 -32.72
CA LEU A 842 14.30 -10.82 -32.71
C LEU A 842 13.85 -11.97 -33.62
N ASN A 843 12.96 -12.81 -33.13
CA ASN A 843 12.33 -13.84 -33.93
C ASN A 843 11.33 -13.18 -34.89
N ALA A 844 11.50 -13.41 -36.19
CA ALA A 844 10.63 -12.88 -37.25
C ALA A 844 9.20 -13.45 -37.20
#